data_AF-A0A8T5KT49-F1
#
_entry.id   AF-A0A8T5KT49-F1
#
_cell.length_a   1.000
_cell.length_b   1.000
_cell.length_c   1.000
_cell.angle_alpha   90.00
_cell.angle_beta   90.00
_cell.angle_gamma   90.00
#
_symmetry.space_group_name_H-M   'P 1'
#
loop_
_entity.id
_entity.type
_entity.pdbx_description
1 polymer ?
#
loop_
_entity_poly.entity_id
_entity_poly.type
_entity_poly.pdbx_seq_one_letter_code
_entity_poly.pdbx_strand_id
1 'polypeptide(L)'
;MKIVISLIVMMIFLCIATPGSAVQYGNCGDVPVSVKNQGGITRNCEDVSSCRSLSSSSTYYLLTDNISDEHTCLNMRYADDSVLDLNEHKITYNTLSLNLNNPGFEQPLGSGNWVVTEGNPADVTRVYAPAIDRGDLLWGDYFLQIESDQLTEVTSNLINIPNPDQTYVAWVTPIGPWKNYSTLFIKVEDQSGNQLCKMERSAVRAFSLYCDFKPTSPVNVYVKIGTLDPKYGDSGLTFRFDEVGIASAYDFGVVIRPYSGPIRAPDDDVKASDNVIIKNGYIIQGAGAGPFSESLEISSTPFEIYDITSIVNGINTNNLEPMGSNHNIHDNVFLSSSPYIFSRMTTEAQIKGALSNSVINNNTVIGGPQRCIDVGGDHDVVISNNYLSQNASVTNNHAMGAYDGYNLYFINNTVEPINGRGVSCEHVVGCYIHGNTINVIQIPSMEYYRDYDFSCAHGIKLEGRLENAYVYDNVVTSRTGPGTWGACPISASITSGELVEIYNNTLIAFYGENSEPEATAKTAEMWGLLQNTIFRDNRFYSNNIFTRVKSGGRDTLGPLFKDNVFTKTTPSNGATFHSIVFEGDGYDVSNTRFEDNLLIGGRLDDVTSKSGANNWDYSVSWTLAVKILDSNGDPIIDSAIVTIDGPITSHVIKPTTNGVATFTDVMDFIQTGYGSTQYPPTNYNDYNVRVDYYGTIFNQDITINNSKILTMNFDGSNAQLEDGKLDLDTGPICGDWVCTSDENCGTCPEDCGECQICPDANSDSIINIMDLAMVIFAQGRDQTDPYWHTYDHMDVTEDGMINLDDVSAVLARIGQTC
;
A
#
# COMPACT_ATOMS: atom_id res chain seq x y z
N MET A 1 -11.77 -17.84 8.25
CA MET A 1 -11.36 -16.69 7.41
C MET A 1 -12.54 -16.03 6.69
N LYS A 2 -13.34 -16.71 5.85
CA LYS A 2 -14.54 -16.12 5.20
C LYS A 2 -15.55 -15.46 6.17
N ILE A 3 -15.72 -16.02 7.37
CA ILE A 3 -16.55 -15.45 8.44
C ILE A 3 -15.92 -14.19 9.04
N VAL A 4 -14.59 -14.12 9.15
CA VAL A 4 -13.86 -12.97 9.70
C VAL A 4 -13.82 -11.83 8.69
N ILE A 5 -13.63 -12.11 7.39
CA ILE A 5 -13.76 -11.09 6.32
C ILE A 5 -15.21 -10.61 6.23
N SER A 6 -16.21 -11.49 6.35
CA SER A 6 -17.62 -11.07 6.39
C SER A 6 -17.93 -10.24 7.64
N LEU A 7 -17.31 -10.53 8.79
CA LEU A 7 -17.45 -9.75 10.02
C LEU A 7 -16.71 -8.42 9.96
N ILE A 8 -15.54 -8.34 9.32
CA ILE A 8 -14.79 -7.10 9.11
C ILE A 8 -15.52 -6.21 8.10
N VAL A 9 -16.01 -6.77 7.00
CA VAL A 9 -16.87 -6.04 6.04
C VAL A 9 -18.16 -5.59 6.74
N MET A 10 -18.77 -6.44 7.58
CA MET A 10 -19.99 -6.07 8.32
C MET A 10 -19.72 -5.06 9.44
N MET A 11 -18.59 -5.11 10.14
CA MET A 11 -18.17 -4.10 11.13
C MET A 11 -17.77 -2.78 10.47
N ILE A 12 -17.11 -2.82 9.30
CA ILE A 12 -16.88 -1.64 8.46
C ILE A 12 -18.23 -1.06 8.02
N PHE A 13 -19.21 -1.87 7.61
CA PHE A 13 -20.57 -1.40 7.33
C PHE A 13 -21.32 -0.83 8.57
N LEU A 14 -20.93 -1.22 9.80
CA LEU A 14 -21.50 -0.69 11.04
C LEU A 14 -20.76 0.56 11.56
N CYS A 15 -19.49 0.76 11.20
CA CYS A 15 -18.64 1.86 11.65
C CYS A 15 -18.39 2.94 10.59
N ILE A 16 -18.71 2.69 9.30
CA ILE A 16 -18.82 3.77 8.33
C ILE A 16 -20.00 4.63 8.79
N ALA A 17 -19.71 5.84 9.26
CA ALA A 17 -20.71 6.87 9.41
C ALA A 17 -21.54 6.86 8.14
N THR A 18 -22.82 6.47 8.23
CA THR A 18 -23.74 6.60 7.11
C THR A 18 -23.57 8.03 6.62
N PRO A 19 -23.15 8.27 5.35
CA PRO A 19 -23.08 9.62 4.83
C PRO A 19 -24.40 10.27 5.20
N GLY A 20 -24.34 11.42 5.86
CA GLY A 20 -25.51 12.02 6.49
C GLY A 20 -26.63 12.02 5.47
N SER A 21 -27.72 11.27 5.74
CA SER A 21 -28.74 10.94 4.74
C SER A 21 -29.06 12.16 3.90
N ALA A 22 -28.73 12.07 2.61
CA ALA A 22 -29.00 13.14 1.69
C ALA A 22 -30.53 13.31 1.66
N VAL A 23 -31.00 14.56 1.62
CA VAL A 23 -32.44 14.81 1.54
C VAL A 23 -32.95 14.18 0.24
N GLN A 24 -33.74 13.11 0.36
CA GLN A 24 -34.33 12.45 -0.78
C GLN A 24 -35.48 13.29 -1.37
N TYR A 25 -35.42 13.57 -2.66
CA TYR A 25 -36.45 14.31 -3.39
C TYR A 25 -37.37 13.34 -4.15
N GLY A 26 -38.69 13.58 -4.12
CA GLY A 26 -39.64 12.73 -4.83
C GLY A 26 -39.64 12.97 -6.34
N ASN A 27 -39.31 14.18 -6.77
CA ASN A 27 -39.20 14.60 -8.18
C ASN A 27 -38.47 15.95 -8.27
N CYS A 28 -38.18 16.38 -9.49
CA CYS A 28 -37.54 17.65 -9.80
C CYS A 28 -38.23 18.93 -9.28
N GLY A 29 -39.55 18.87 -9.02
CA GLY A 29 -40.32 19.94 -8.40
C GLY A 29 -39.97 20.16 -6.93
N ASP A 30 -39.52 19.11 -6.24
CA ASP A 30 -39.18 19.13 -4.82
C ASP A 30 -37.75 19.63 -4.56
N VAL A 31 -36.87 19.56 -5.58
CA VAL A 31 -35.49 20.00 -5.48
C VAL A 31 -35.44 21.54 -5.33
N PRO A 32 -34.86 22.09 -4.24
CA PRO A 32 -34.74 23.53 -4.06
C PRO A 32 -33.91 24.18 -5.17
N VAL A 33 -34.26 25.41 -5.54
CA VAL A 33 -33.51 26.18 -6.56
C VAL A 33 -32.04 26.38 -6.15
N SER A 34 -31.77 26.53 -4.85
CA SER A 34 -30.40 26.64 -4.33
C SER A 34 -29.58 25.37 -4.54
N VAL A 35 -30.20 24.20 -4.55
CA VAL A 35 -29.54 22.91 -4.79
C VAL A 35 -29.30 22.71 -6.29
N LYS A 36 -30.31 23.03 -7.14
CA LYS A 36 -30.16 22.99 -8.61
C LYS A 36 -29.06 23.93 -9.11
N ASN A 37 -28.93 25.10 -8.48
CA ASN A 37 -28.05 26.17 -8.94
C ASN A 37 -26.67 26.21 -8.26
N GLN A 38 -26.17 25.05 -7.83
CA GLN A 38 -24.82 24.91 -7.27
C GLN A 38 -23.75 25.47 -8.24
N GLY A 39 -22.77 26.20 -7.72
CA GLY A 39 -21.72 26.83 -8.53
C GLY A 39 -22.16 28.05 -9.33
N GLY A 40 -23.35 28.61 -9.07
CA GLY A 40 -23.84 29.81 -9.75
C GLY A 40 -24.41 29.57 -11.15
N ILE A 41 -24.52 28.30 -11.57
CA ILE A 41 -25.09 27.89 -12.85
C ILE A 41 -26.57 27.63 -12.67
N THR A 42 -27.43 28.23 -13.50
CA THR A 42 -28.87 27.93 -13.45
C THR A 42 -29.16 26.66 -14.21
N ARG A 43 -29.73 25.64 -13.55
CA ARG A 43 -30.00 24.34 -14.17
C ARG A 43 -31.49 24.06 -14.36
N ASN A 44 -31.83 23.47 -15.50
CA ASN A 44 -33.10 22.75 -15.65
C ASN A 44 -33.06 21.47 -14.80
N CYS A 45 -34.20 20.84 -14.55
CA CYS A 45 -34.23 19.56 -13.83
C CYS A 45 -35.02 18.53 -14.62
N GLU A 46 -34.49 17.31 -14.70
CA GLU A 46 -35.08 16.18 -15.40
C GLU A 46 -35.13 14.93 -14.50
N ASP A 47 -36.31 14.33 -14.36
CA ASP A 47 -36.45 13.05 -13.64
C ASP A 47 -35.93 11.90 -14.52
N VAL A 48 -35.09 11.04 -13.92
CA VAL A 48 -34.55 9.82 -14.52
C VAL A 48 -35.17 8.63 -13.80
N SER A 49 -35.76 7.71 -14.57
CA SER A 49 -36.47 6.52 -14.05
C SER A 49 -36.14 5.25 -14.84
N SER A 50 -35.20 5.33 -15.78
CA SER A 50 -34.71 4.20 -16.57
C SER A 50 -33.31 4.50 -17.10
N CYS A 51 -32.52 3.47 -17.36
CA CYS A 51 -31.25 3.56 -18.08
C CYS A 51 -31.49 4.15 -19.49
N ARG A 52 -30.68 5.15 -19.87
CA ARG A 52 -30.78 5.90 -21.14
C ARG A 52 -29.60 6.85 -21.32
N SER A 53 -29.49 7.43 -22.52
CA SER A 53 -28.62 8.59 -22.73
C SER A 53 -29.20 9.86 -22.11
N LEU A 54 -28.36 10.62 -21.41
CA LEU A 54 -28.65 11.94 -20.84
C LEU A 54 -27.89 12.98 -21.68
N SER A 55 -28.59 13.97 -22.25
CA SER A 55 -27.96 14.84 -23.26
C SER A 55 -28.28 16.31 -23.27
N SER A 56 -28.90 16.80 -22.20
CA SER A 56 -29.16 18.22 -21.97
C SER A 56 -28.05 18.82 -21.12
N SER A 57 -27.40 19.88 -21.60
CA SER A 57 -26.45 20.67 -20.81
C SER A 57 -27.18 21.51 -19.75
N SER A 58 -26.44 22.00 -18.76
CA SER A 58 -26.96 22.79 -17.63
C SER A 58 -28.20 22.14 -17.00
N THR A 59 -28.14 20.84 -16.75
CA THR A 59 -29.29 20.05 -16.28
C THR A 59 -28.96 19.32 -14.98
N TYR A 60 -29.94 19.30 -14.07
CA TYR A 60 -29.96 18.52 -12.86
C TYR A 60 -30.77 17.25 -13.13
N TYR A 61 -30.08 16.14 -13.34
CA TYR A 61 -30.69 14.84 -13.49
C TYR A 61 -30.93 14.25 -12.11
N LEU A 62 -32.20 14.05 -11.76
CA LEU A 62 -32.60 13.46 -10.49
C LEU A 62 -33.07 12.02 -10.73
N LEU A 63 -32.37 11.06 -10.14
CA LEU A 63 -32.84 9.68 -10.16
C LEU A 63 -34.04 9.53 -9.20
N THR A 64 -35.13 8.94 -9.70
CA THR A 64 -36.41 8.82 -8.97
C THR A 64 -36.79 7.38 -8.61
N ASP A 65 -36.03 6.41 -9.12
CA ASP A 65 -36.20 4.99 -8.83
C ASP A 65 -34.87 4.26 -9.00
N ASN A 66 -34.76 3.04 -8.49
CA ASN A 66 -33.67 2.15 -8.84
C ASN A 66 -33.81 1.73 -10.31
N ILE A 67 -32.71 1.81 -11.06
CA ILE A 67 -32.68 1.49 -12.49
C ILE A 67 -31.65 0.40 -12.77
N SER A 68 -31.91 -0.43 -13.79
CA SER A 68 -31.01 -1.50 -14.19
C SER A 68 -30.96 -1.71 -15.69
N ASP A 69 -29.79 -2.09 -16.22
CA ASP A 69 -29.60 -2.49 -17.61
C ASP A 69 -28.76 -3.79 -17.72
N GLU A 70 -29.01 -4.55 -18.78
CA GLU A 70 -28.18 -5.71 -19.14
C GLU A 70 -26.77 -5.30 -19.59
N HIS A 71 -26.59 -4.03 -19.96
CA HIS A 71 -25.39 -3.43 -20.51
C HIS A 71 -25.02 -2.13 -19.77
N THR A 72 -24.40 -1.18 -20.47
CA THR A 72 -24.21 0.21 -20.02
C THR A 72 -25.55 0.86 -19.65
N CYS A 73 -25.66 1.42 -18.43
CA CYS A 73 -26.93 2.00 -17.98
C CYS A 73 -27.10 3.48 -18.38
N LEU A 74 -26.17 4.38 -17.99
CA LEU A 74 -26.28 5.81 -18.30
C LEU A 74 -25.11 6.29 -19.15
N ASN A 75 -25.44 6.95 -20.26
CA ASN A 75 -24.45 7.61 -21.13
C ASN A 75 -24.73 9.11 -21.14
N MET A 76 -23.79 9.89 -20.61
CA MET A 76 -23.93 11.35 -20.47
C MET A 76 -23.18 12.05 -21.61
N ARG A 77 -23.92 12.44 -22.66
CA ARG A 77 -23.40 13.01 -23.91
C ARG A 77 -23.86 14.46 -24.09
N TYR A 78 -22.97 15.43 -24.29
CA TYR A 78 -23.35 16.86 -24.37
C TYR A 78 -24.03 17.39 -23.09
N ALA A 79 -23.78 16.76 -21.96
CA ALA A 79 -24.36 17.12 -20.67
C ALA A 79 -23.44 18.07 -19.90
N ASP A 80 -22.85 19.07 -20.58
CA ASP A 80 -21.98 20.06 -19.94
C ASP A 80 -22.69 20.76 -18.77
N ASP A 81 -21.95 21.18 -17.75
CA ASP A 81 -22.47 21.90 -16.59
C ASP A 81 -23.61 21.17 -15.86
N SER A 82 -23.60 19.83 -15.82
CA SER A 82 -24.72 19.03 -15.30
C SER A 82 -24.43 18.36 -13.96
N VAL A 83 -25.49 18.05 -13.23
CA VAL A 83 -25.45 17.25 -11.99
C VAL A 83 -26.25 15.98 -12.21
N LEU A 84 -25.67 14.82 -11.94
CA LEU A 84 -26.38 13.56 -11.78
C LEU A 84 -26.49 13.25 -10.28
N ASP A 85 -27.68 13.50 -9.72
CA ASP A 85 -28.00 13.16 -8.35
C ASP A 85 -28.71 11.81 -8.33
N LEU A 86 -28.04 10.81 -7.77
CA LEU A 86 -28.58 9.46 -7.63
C LEU A 86 -29.64 9.38 -6.54
N ASN A 87 -29.78 10.40 -5.68
CA ASN A 87 -30.90 10.57 -4.76
C ASN A 87 -31.19 9.32 -3.90
N GLU A 88 -30.12 8.72 -3.37
CA GLU A 88 -30.10 7.47 -2.59
C GLU A 88 -30.58 6.21 -3.36
N HIS A 89 -30.83 6.31 -4.67
CA HIS A 89 -31.20 5.19 -5.53
C HIS A 89 -29.98 4.45 -6.11
N LYS A 90 -30.26 3.29 -6.69
CA LYS A 90 -29.27 2.36 -7.25
C LYS A 90 -29.32 2.34 -8.76
N ILE A 91 -28.14 2.40 -9.37
CA ILE A 91 -27.89 2.00 -10.76
C ILE A 91 -27.29 0.59 -10.74
N THR A 92 -27.89 -0.35 -11.46
CA THR A 92 -27.32 -1.69 -11.68
C THR A 92 -27.04 -1.92 -13.16
N TYR A 93 -25.79 -2.17 -13.55
CA TYR A 93 -25.41 -2.35 -14.95
C TYR A 93 -24.82 -3.74 -15.17
N ASN A 94 -24.69 -4.19 -16.42
CA ASN A 94 -24.14 -5.51 -16.75
C ASN A 94 -24.86 -6.66 -16.00
N THR A 95 -26.19 -6.72 -16.11
CA THR A 95 -26.99 -7.80 -15.48
C THR A 95 -27.07 -9.08 -16.31
N LEU A 96 -26.56 -9.08 -17.56
CA LEU A 96 -26.62 -10.23 -18.46
C LEU A 96 -25.63 -11.33 -18.03
N SER A 97 -26.14 -12.42 -17.46
CA SER A 97 -25.32 -13.60 -17.15
C SER A 97 -25.34 -14.61 -18.29
N LEU A 98 -24.17 -14.97 -18.81
CA LEU A 98 -24.02 -16.06 -19.77
C LEU A 98 -23.73 -17.37 -19.03
N ASN A 99 -24.58 -18.37 -19.23
CA ASN A 99 -24.41 -19.69 -18.62
C ASN A 99 -23.27 -20.47 -19.28
N LEU A 100 -22.03 -20.18 -18.89
CA LEU A 100 -20.92 -21.11 -18.98
C LEU A 100 -20.86 -21.86 -17.64
N ASN A 101 -21.43 -23.07 -17.57
CA ASN A 101 -21.42 -23.88 -16.34
C ASN A 101 -19.99 -24.31 -15.99
N ASN A 102 -19.20 -23.45 -15.33
CA ASN A 102 -17.90 -23.82 -14.81
C ASN A 102 -17.34 -22.86 -13.73
N PRO A 103 -17.35 -23.22 -12.44
CA PRO A 103 -16.66 -22.44 -11.41
C PRO A 103 -15.24 -22.98 -11.06
N GLY A 104 -14.57 -23.76 -11.92
CA GLY A 104 -13.18 -24.22 -11.66
C GLY A 104 -12.88 -25.69 -12.03
N PHE A 105 -13.44 -26.20 -13.13
CA PHE A 105 -13.38 -27.63 -13.48
C PHE A 105 -13.80 -28.57 -12.33
N GLU A 106 -14.70 -28.10 -11.47
CA GLU A 106 -15.15 -28.72 -10.22
C GLU A 106 -16.03 -29.99 -10.40
N GLN A 107 -16.18 -30.50 -11.63
CA GLN A 107 -16.94 -31.72 -11.94
C GLN A 107 -16.08 -32.72 -12.75
N PRO A 108 -16.24 -34.05 -12.56
CA PRO A 108 -15.48 -35.05 -13.33
C PRO A 108 -15.71 -34.88 -14.84
N LEU A 109 -14.62 -34.96 -15.61
CA LEU A 109 -14.66 -35.00 -17.07
C LEU A 109 -15.53 -36.19 -17.53
N GLY A 110 -16.49 -35.93 -18.41
CA GLY A 110 -17.47 -36.92 -18.88
C GLY A 110 -18.90 -36.75 -18.37
N SER A 111 -19.19 -35.73 -17.55
CA SER A 111 -20.55 -35.43 -17.06
C SER A 111 -21.36 -34.41 -17.90
N GLY A 112 -20.78 -33.83 -18.97
CA GLY A 112 -21.54 -33.15 -20.04
C GLY A 112 -21.07 -31.75 -20.50
N ASN A 113 -20.12 -31.09 -19.82
CA ASN A 113 -19.81 -29.68 -20.10
C ASN A 113 -18.54 -29.41 -20.91
N TRP A 114 -17.57 -30.31 -20.93
CA TRP A 114 -16.31 -30.16 -21.70
C TRP A 114 -15.92 -31.49 -22.36
N VAL A 115 -15.48 -31.45 -23.62
CA VAL A 115 -15.13 -32.62 -24.44
C VAL A 115 -13.81 -32.39 -25.16
N VAL A 116 -12.93 -33.39 -25.15
CA VAL A 116 -11.70 -33.39 -25.96
C VAL A 116 -12.07 -33.60 -27.43
N THR A 117 -11.83 -32.60 -28.27
CA THR A 117 -12.15 -32.60 -29.71
C THR A 117 -10.96 -32.89 -30.59
N GLU A 118 -9.74 -32.68 -30.08
CA GLU A 118 -8.48 -33.01 -30.74
C GLU A 118 -7.46 -33.47 -29.69
N GLY A 119 -6.59 -34.42 -30.07
CA GLY A 119 -5.66 -35.08 -29.15
C GLY A 119 -6.23 -36.34 -28.48
N ASN A 120 -5.51 -36.87 -27.50
CA ASN A 120 -5.90 -38.08 -26.77
C ASN A 120 -6.69 -37.70 -25.50
N PRO A 121 -7.95 -38.13 -25.33
CA PRO A 121 -8.73 -37.82 -24.13
C PRO A 121 -8.08 -38.27 -22.81
N ALA A 122 -7.20 -39.27 -22.83
CA ALA A 122 -6.48 -39.72 -21.64
C ALA A 122 -5.42 -38.73 -21.14
N ASP A 123 -4.99 -37.80 -22.00
CA ASP A 123 -4.01 -36.77 -21.68
C ASP A 123 -4.65 -35.61 -20.90
N VAL A 124 -5.98 -35.54 -20.88
CA VAL A 124 -6.74 -34.48 -20.20
C VAL A 124 -7.32 -35.03 -18.90
N THR A 125 -6.84 -34.51 -17.79
CA THR A 125 -7.21 -34.96 -16.45
C THR A 125 -7.69 -33.79 -15.61
N ARG A 126 -8.65 -34.04 -14.73
CA ARG A 126 -8.99 -33.13 -13.63
C ARG A 126 -8.10 -33.46 -12.46
N VAL A 127 -7.43 -32.46 -11.89
CA VAL A 127 -6.54 -32.67 -10.74
C VAL A 127 -7.09 -31.92 -9.54
N TYR A 128 -7.19 -32.62 -8.41
CA TYR A 128 -7.48 -32.04 -7.10
C TYR A 128 -6.16 -31.60 -6.47
N ALA A 129 -6.06 -30.35 -6.02
CA ALA A 129 -4.88 -29.84 -5.33
C ALA A 129 -5.23 -29.29 -3.93
N PRO A 130 -5.64 -30.17 -2.98
CA PRO A 130 -6.17 -29.77 -1.68
C PRO A 130 -5.15 -29.27 -0.66
N ALA A 131 -3.96 -28.90 -1.10
CA ALA A 131 -2.83 -28.72 -0.19
C ALA A 131 -1.91 -27.60 -0.67
N ILE A 132 -2.31 -26.37 -0.38
CA ILE A 132 -1.49 -25.52 0.46
C ILE A 132 -2.40 -25.06 1.61
N ASP A 133 -2.13 -25.49 2.84
CA ASP A 133 -2.84 -25.12 4.09
C ASP A 133 -2.64 -23.63 4.46
N ARG A 134 -2.77 -22.73 3.49
CA ARG A 134 -2.68 -21.28 3.66
C ARG A 134 -3.85 -20.69 2.89
N GLY A 135 -4.39 -19.57 3.35
CA GLY A 135 -5.57 -18.92 2.76
C GLY A 135 -5.33 -18.30 1.37
N ASP A 136 -4.52 -18.95 0.53
CA ASP A 136 -3.77 -18.41 -0.60
C ASP A 136 -4.28 -18.91 -1.96
N LEU A 137 -5.44 -19.56 -2.02
CA LEU A 137 -6.00 -20.04 -3.29
C LEU A 137 -7.09 -19.09 -3.82
N LEU A 138 -6.72 -18.35 -4.87
CA LEU A 138 -7.63 -17.77 -5.86
C LEU A 138 -8.31 -18.85 -6.73
N TRP A 139 -7.78 -20.06 -6.75
CA TRP A 139 -8.08 -21.12 -7.71
C TRP A 139 -8.75 -22.25 -6.95
N GLY A 140 -9.88 -22.78 -7.43
CA GLY A 140 -10.70 -23.76 -6.71
C GLY A 140 -9.93 -25.00 -6.23
N ASP A 141 -10.64 -25.98 -5.66
CA ASP A 141 -9.97 -27.20 -5.22
C ASP A 141 -9.40 -28.01 -6.42
N TYR A 142 -9.83 -27.67 -7.64
CA TYR A 142 -9.51 -28.40 -8.87
C TYR A 142 -9.10 -27.49 -10.04
N PHE A 143 -8.27 -28.03 -10.92
CA PHE A 143 -7.94 -27.41 -12.23
C PHE A 143 -7.95 -28.46 -13.34
N LEU A 144 -8.05 -28.01 -14.59
CA LEU A 144 -7.88 -28.86 -15.77
C LEU A 144 -6.40 -29.03 -16.06
N GLN A 145 -5.93 -30.26 -16.16
CA GLN A 145 -4.56 -30.59 -16.52
C GLN A 145 -4.51 -31.28 -17.89
N ILE A 146 -3.62 -30.82 -18.77
CA ILE A 146 -3.33 -31.44 -20.06
C ILE A 146 -1.87 -31.92 -20.05
N GLU A 147 -1.65 -33.23 -20.07
CA GLU A 147 -0.35 -33.87 -20.16
C GLU A 147 -0.19 -34.49 -21.55
N SER A 148 0.23 -33.70 -22.54
CA SER A 148 0.35 -34.18 -23.91
C SER A 148 1.60 -33.65 -24.62
N ASP A 149 2.22 -34.52 -25.42
CA ASP A 149 3.25 -34.17 -26.40
C ASP A 149 2.67 -33.92 -27.80
N GLN A 150 1.33 -33.83 -27.89
CA GLN A 150 0.60 -33.51 -29.11
C GLN A 150 -0.32 -32.32 -28.89
N LEU A 151 -0.79 -31.75 -29.99
CA LEU A 151 -1.86 -30.76 -29.96
C LEU A 151 -3.09 -31.38 -29.29
N THR A 152 -3.62 -30.68 -28.28
CA THR A 152 -4.84 -31.08 -27.57
C THR A 152 -5.82 -29.92 -27.54
N GLU A 153 -7.08 -30.18 -27.89
CA GLU A 153 -8.18 -29.20 -27.86
C GLU A 153 -9.32 -29.74 -26.96
N VAL A 154 -9.80 -28.87 -26.08
CA VAL A 154 -10.98 -29.12 -25.23
C VAL A 154 -12.05 -28.08 -25.54
N THR A 155 -13.27 -28.54 -25.79
CA THR A 155 -14.41 -27.74 -26.25
C THR A 155 -15.52 -27.74 -25.20
N SER A 156 -16.12 -26.58 -24.94
CA SER A 156 -17.25 -26.39 -24.01
C SER A 156 -18.56 -26.99 -24.52
N ASN A 157 -19.62 -26.93 -23.70
CA ASN A 157 -20.99 -27.04 -24.18
C ASN A 157 -21.36 -25.82 -25.04
N LEU A 158 -22.46 -25.95 -25.80
CA LEU A 158 -23.00 -24.86 -26.60
C LEU A 158 -23.53 -23.75 -25.69
N ILE A 159 -23.18 -22.50 -26.00
CA ILE A 159 -23.54 -21.29 -25.25
C ILE A 159 -24.34 -20.37 -26.17
N ASN A 160 -25.44 -19.82 -25.69
CA ASN A 160 -26.25 -18.85 -26.44
C ASN A 160 -25.74 -17.43 -26.18
N ILE A 161 -25.36 -16.73 -27.24
CA ILE A 161 -25.00 -15.30 -27.25
C ILE A 161 -26.21 -14.51 -27.77
N PRO A 162 -26.97 -13.84 -26.88
CA PRO A 162 -28.31 -13.36 -27.21
C PRO A 162 -28.31 -12.02 -27.96
N ASN A 163 -27.33 -11.14 -27.70
CA ASN A 163 -27.40 -9.74 -28.15
C ASN A 163 -26.43 -9.52 -29.33
N PRO A 164 -26.95 -9.10 -30.51
CA PRO A 164 -26.10 -8.68 -31.62
C PRO A 164 -25.45 -7.33 -31.33
N ASP A 165 -24.34 -7.07 -31.99
CA ASP A 165 -23.56 -5.82 -31.93
C ASP A 165 -23.06 -5.45 -30.51
N GLN A 166 -23.00 -6.42 -29.60
CA GLN A 166 -22.34 -6.33 -28.30
C GLN A 166 -20.98 -7.05 -28.36
N THR A 167 -19.95 -6.47 -27.75
CA THR A 167 -18.65 -7.15 -27.61
C THR A 167 -18.70 -8.13 -26.44
N TYR A 168 -18.24 -9.35 -26.72
CA TYR A 168 -18.07 -10.41 -25.75
C TYR A 168 -16.60 -10.79 -25.66
N VAL A 169 -16.14 -11.13 -24.46
CA VAL A 169 -14.78 -11.59 -24.22
C VAL A 169 -14.84 -13.00 -23.66
N ALA A 170 -14.11 -13.92 -24.29
CA ALA A 170 -13.84 -15.24 -23.75
C ALA A 170 -12.41 -15.28 -23.20
N TRP A 171 -12.20 -15.90 -22.05
CA TRP A 171 -10.89 -15.99 -21.40
C TRP A 171 -10.62 -17.34 -20.76
N VAL A 172 -9.35 -17.59 -20.49
CA VAL A 172 -8.85 -18.72 -19.69
C VAL A 172 -7.56 -18.31 -18.99
N THR A 173 -7.37 -18.73 -17.74
CA THR A 173 -6.13 -18.49 -17.03
C THR A 173 -5.29 -19.76 -16.92
N PRO A 174 -4.11 -19.83 -17.56
CA PRO A 174 -3.20 -20.96 -17.40
C PRO A 174 -2.44 -20.88 -16.07
N ILE A 175 -2.35 -22.02 -15.37
CA ILE A 175 -1.47 -22.24 -14.21
C ILE A 175 -0.17 -22.84 -14.76
N GLY A 176 0.92 -22.06 -14.71
CA GLY A 176 2.17 -22.43 -15.40
C GLY A 176 2.94 -23.62 -14.77
N PRO A 177 3.79 -24.27 -15.57
CA PRO A 177 5.19 -24.44 -15.21
C PRO A 177 6.09 -23.48 -16.00
N TRP A 178 7.07 -22.89 -15.31
CA TRP A 178 7.93 -21.80 -15.78
C TRP A 178 8.97 -22.19 -16.85
N LYS A 179 9.06 -23.47 -17.24
CA LYS A 179 10.23 -23.96 -17.97
C LYS A 179 10.08 -24.32 -19.44
N ASN A 180 8.89 -24.38 -20.04
CA ASN A 180 8.76 -24.72 -21.47
C ASN A 180 7.69 -23.91 -22.20
N TYR A 181 8.12 -23.12 -23.18
CA TYR A 181 7.37 -22.07 -23.89
C TYR A 181 6.42 -22.58 -24.98
N SER A 182 5.67 -23.65 -24.73
CA SER A 182 4.65 -24.08 -25.69
C SER A 182 3.55 -23.03 -25.81
N THR A 183 2.98 -22.92 -27.01
CA THR A 183 1.92 -21.97 -27.30
C THR A 183 0.57 -22.55 -26.88
N LEU A 184 -0.14 -21.83 -26.01
CA LEU A 184 -1.52 -22.10 -25.63
C LEU A 184 -2.47 -21.28 -26.51
N PHE A 185 -3.72 -21.71 -26.59
CA PHE A 185 -4.76 -20.93 -27.25
C PHE A 185 -6.09 -20.93 -26.50
N ILE A 186 -6.85 -19.87 -26.78
CA ILE A 186 -8.30 -19.82 -26.62
C ILE A 186 -8.92 -19.38 -27.95
N LYS A 187 -10.05 -19.96 -28.33
CA LYS A 187 -10.85 -19.51 -29.47
C LYS A 187 -12.33 -19.70 -29.22
N VAL A 188 -13.11 -18.92 -29.96
CA VAL A 188 -14.57 -19.03 -30.00
C VAL A 188 -14.98 -19.38 -31.42
N GLU A 189 -15.80 -20.43 -31.57
CA GLU A 189 -16.37 -20.86 -32.85
C GLU A 189 -17.90 -20.84 -32.76
N ASP A 190 -18.57 -20.46 -33.83
CA ASP A 190 -20.02 -20.63 -33.93
C ASP A 190 -20.41 -22.11 -34.09
N GLN A 191 -21.71 -22.42 -33.95
CA GLN A 191 -22.22 -23.78 -34.11
C GLN A 191 -21.96 -24.40 -35.51
N SER A 192 -21.63 -23.58 -36.51
CA SER A 192 -21.27 -24.04 -37.87
C SER A 192 -19.77 -24.29 -38.04
N GLY A 193 -18.96 -24.00 -37.01
CA GLY A 193 -17.50 -24.13 -37.02
C GLY A 193 -16.76 -22.91 -37.58
N ASN A 194 -17.43 -21.77 -37.79
CA ASN A 194 -16.74 -20.53 -38.16
C ASN A 194 -16.08 -19.92 -36.93
N GLN A 195 -14.79 -19.61 -37.03
CA GLN A 195 -14.05 -18.95 -35.96
C GLN A 195 -14.46 -17.48 -35.83
N LEU A 196 -14.93 -17.09 -34.64
CA LEU A 196 -15.31 -15.72 -34.30
C LEU A 196 -14.11 -14.95 -33.71
N CYS A 197 -13.34 -15.57 -32.82
CA CYS A 197 -12.07 -15.03 -32.34
C CYS A 197 -11.09 -16.15 -31.98
N LYS A 198 -9.79 -15.81 -31.91
CA LYS A 198 -8.72 -16.68 -31.44
C LYS A 198 -7.57 -15.85 -30.89
N MET A 199 -7.01 -16.29 -29.77
CA MET A 199 -5.77 -15.78 -29.22
C MET A 199 -4.81 -16.94 -29.00
N GLU A 200 -3.54 -16.74 -29.38
CA GLU A 200 -2.46 -17.71 -29.22
C GLU A 200 -1.31 -17.02 -28.49
N ARG A 201 -0.83 -17.63 -27.40
CA ARG A 201 0.28 -17.07 -26.66
C ARG A 201 1.09 -18.16 -25.97
N SER A 202 2.40 -17.98 -25.92
CA SER A 202 3.24 -18.76 -25.02
C SER A 202 2.81 -18.51 -23.57
N ALA A 203 2.70 -19.56 -22.76
CA ALA A 203 2.40 -19.47 -21.33
C ALA A 203 3.56 -18.77 -20.59
N VAL A 204 3.55 -17.44 -20.57
CA VAL A 204 4.49 -16.63 -19.80
C VAL A 204 3.76 -16.06 -18.59
N ARG A 205 4.46 -15.91 -17.46
CA ARG A 205 4.07 -15.32 -16.16
C ARG A 205 2.72 -14.57 -16.11
N ALA A 206 1.72 -15.12 -15.41
CA ALA A 206 0.48 -14.43 -15.02
C ALA A 206 -0.22 -13.63 -16.14
N PHE A 207 -0.35 -14.24 -17.32
CA PHE A 207 -1.19 -13.72 -18.40
C PHE A 207 -2.32 -14.70 -18.69
N SER A 208 -3.56 -14.29 -18.44
CA SER A 208 -4.72 -14.99 -18.99
C SER A 208 -4.75 -14.79 -20.50
N LEU A 209 -5.17 -15.82 -21.22
CA LEU A 209 -5.49 -15.69 -22.63
C LEU A 209 -6.92 -15.23 -22.74
N TYR A 210 -7.17 -14.23 -23.57
CA TYR A 210 -8.51 -13.78 -23.90
C TYR A 210 -8.63 -13.45 -25.38
N CYS A 211 -9.82 -13.57 -25.94
CA CYS A 211 -10.17 -12.99 -27.23
C CYS A 211 -11.56 -12.39 -27.19
N ASP A 212 -11.72 -11.28 -27.90
CA ASP A 212 -12.98 -10.57 -28.05
C ASP A 212 -13.63 -10.87 -29.40
N PHE A 213 -14.96 -10.86 -29.44
CA PHE A 213 -15.74 -10.96 -30.67
C PHE A 213 -17.06 -10.20 -30.53
N LYS A 214 -17.59 -9.73 -31.66
CA LYS A 214 -18.84 -8.97 -31.74
C LYS A 214 -19.75 -9.59 -32.81
N PRO A 215 -20.76 -10.40 -32.44
CA PRO A 215 -21.63 -11.05 -33.41
C PRO A 215 -22.64 -10.05 -33.99
N THR A 216 -22.95 -10.16 -35.28
CA THR A 216 -23.94 -9.28 -35.96
C THR A 216 -25.39 -9.80 -35.86
N SER A 217 -25.58 -10.98 -35.28
CA SER A 217 -26.87 -11.62 -35.01
C SER A 217 -26.73 -12.53 -33.79
N PRO A 218 -27.81 -12.81 -33.04
CA PRO A 218 -27.78 -13.82 -31.98
C PRO A 218 -27.17 -15.13 -32.50
N VAL A 219 -26.23 -15.72 -31.75
CA VAL A 219 -25.42 -16.86 -32.23
C VAL A 219 -25.16 -17.85 -31.10
N ASN A 220 -25.15 -19.14 -31.43
CA ASN A 220 -24.68 -20.17 -30.52
C ASN A 220 -23.19 -20.43 -30.75
N VAL A 221 -22.40 -20.45 -29.69
CA VAL A 221 -20.95 -20.58 -29.75
C VAL A 221 -20.42 -21.71 -28.87
N TYR A 222 -19.21 -22.16 -29.20
CA TYR A 222 -18.35 -23.00 -28.40
C TYR A 222 -17.10 -22.23 -27.99
N VAL A 223 -16.71 -22.33 -26.72
CA VAL A 223 -15.40 -21.88 -26.23
C VAL A 223 -14.44 -23.07 -26.27
N LYS A 224 -13.25 -22.86 -26.84
CA LYS A 224 -12.25 -23.91 -27.02
C LYS A 224 -10.90 -23.45 -26.49
N ILE A 225 -10.23 -24.33 -25.75
CA ILE A 225 -8.89 -24.08 -25.19
C ILE A 225 -7.96 -25.25 -25.51
N GLY A 226 -6.66 -25.00 -25.54
CA GLY A 226 -5.70 -26.06 -25.83
C GLY A 226 -4.26 -25.61 -26.05
N THR A 227 -3.49 -26.48 -26.68
CA THR A 227 -2.06 -26.32 -27.01
C THR A 227 -1.87 -26.33 -28.54
N LEU A 228 -0.88 -25.62 -29.09
CA LEU A 228 -0.65 -25.58 -30.56
C LEU A 228 0.60 -26.30 -31.04
N ASP A 229 1.70 -26.24 -30.30
CA ASP A 229 2.98 -26.86 -30.69
C ASP A 229 3.84 -27.13 -29.44
N PRO A 230 4.06 -28.39 -29.05
CA PRO A 230 5.09 -28.74 -28.08
C PRO A 230 6.46 -28.58 -28.76
N LYS A 231 7.14 -27.46 -28.50
CA LYS A 231 8.46 -27.18 -29.10
C LYS A 231 9.48 -28.28 -28.76
N TYR A 232 9.94 -28.96 -29.81
CA TYR A 232 11.16 -29.78 -29.95
C TYR A 232 11.63 -30.60 -28.73
N GLY A 233 11.18 -31.85 -28.64
CA GLY A 233 11.91 -32.92 -27.94
C GLY A 233 11.59 -33.13 -26.46
N ASP A 234 10.74 -32.29 -25.86
CA ASP A 234 10.31 -32.43 -24.48
C ASP A 234 9.04 -33.28 -24.38
N SER A 235 9.22 -34.58 -24.13
CA SER A 235 8.14 -35.47 -23.71
C SER A 235 7.65 -35.09 -22.30
N GLY A 236 6.33 -34.92 -22.10
CA GLY A 236 5.73 -34.77 -20.77
C GLY A 236 5.43 -33.34 -20.31
N LEU A 237 4.98 -32.45 -21.21
CA LEU A 237 4.53 -31.12 -20.81
C LEU A 237 3.15 -31.18 -20.13
N THR A 238 3.11 -30.74 -18.88
CA THR A 238 1.88 -30.60 -18.10
C THR A 238 1.40 -29.15 -18.13
N PHE A 239 0.28 -28.89 -18.78
CA PHE A 239 -0.41 -27.60 -18.73
C PHE A 239 -1.55 -27.68 -17.74
N ARG A 240 -1.82 -26.57 -17.06
CA ARG A 240 -2.94 -26.47 -16.13
C ARG A 240 -3.75 -25.23 -16.48
N PHE A 241 -5.06 -25.32 -16.44
CA PHE A 241 -5.98 -24.23 -16.76
C PHE A 241 -7.03 -24.11 -15.67
N ASP A 242 -7.36 -22.87 -15.36
CA ASP A 242 -8.46 -22.52 -14.46
C ASP A 242 -9.20 -21.26 -14.99
N GLU A 243 -10.32 -20.92 -14.35
CA GLU A 243 -11.16 -19.75 -14.60
C GLU A 243 -11.40 -19.48 -16.09
N VAL A 244 -12.09 -20.41 -16.75
CA VAL A 244 -12.58 -20.22 -18.12
C VAL A 244 -13.92 -19.50 -18.07
N GLY A 245 -14.05 -18.42 -18.83
CA GLY A 245 -15.26 -17.61 -18.85
C GLY A 245 -15.59 -17.02 -20.20
N ILE A 246 -16.83 -16.57 -20.32
CA ILE A 246 -17.33 -15.73 -21.42
C ILE A 246 -18.41 -14.80 -20.85
N ALA A 247 -18.30 -13.50 -21.14
CA ALA A 247 -19.22 -12.48 -20.67
C ALA A 247 -19.29 -11.31 -21.67
N SER A 248 -20.33 -10.47 -21.57
CA SER A 248 -20.29 -9.14 -22.20
C SER A 248 -19.15 -8.33 -21.59
N ALA A 249 -18.56 -7.43 -22.37
CA ALA A 249 -17.45 -6.60 -21.93
C ALA A 249 -17.74 -5.12 -22.24
N TYR A 250 -16.97 -4.23 -21.62
CA TYR A 250 -17.07 -2.78 -21.83
C TYR A 250 -18.45 -2.20 -21.50
N ASP A 251 -19.11 -2.75 -20.47
CA ASP A 251 -20.38 -2.24 -19.95
C ASP A 251 -20.13 -1.28 -18.78
N PHE A 252 -20.87 -0.17 -18.71
CA PHE A 252 -20.65 0.87 -17.69
C PHE A 252 -21.88 1.22 -16.85
N GLY A 253 -21.67 1.57 -15.58
CA GLY A 253 -22.74 2.20 -14.79
C GLY A 253 -23.10 3.57 -15.35
N VAL A 254 -22.09 4.44 -15.42
CA VAL A 254 -22.16 5.78 -16.04
C VAL A 254 -20.93 5.98 -16.91
N VAL A 255 -21.12 6.44 -18.15
CA VAL A 255 -20.02 6.76 -19.07
C VAL A 255 -20.10 8.20 -19.60
N ILE A 256 -18.97 8.92 -19.58
CA ILE A 256 -18.76 10.26 -20.16
C ILE A 256 -17.45 10.21 -20.94
N ARG A 257 -17.44 10.34 -22.28
CA ARG A 257 -16.16 10.29 -23.03
C ARG A 257 -16.17 10.95 -24.41
N PRO A 258 -15.18 11.78 -24.81
CA PRO A 258 -15.16 12.50 -26.11
C PRO A 258 -14.88 11.67 -27.35
N TYR A 259 -14.22 10.52 -27.20
CA TYR A 259 -13.73 9.72 -28.31
C TYR A 259 -13.47 8.31 -27.81
N SER A 260 -14.32 7.34 -28.14
CA SER A 260 -13.92 5.95 -28.05
C SER A 260 -12.93 5.68 -29.20
N GLY A 261 -11.69 5.36 -28.85
CA GLY A 261 -10.99 4.40 -29.70
C GLY A 261 -11.81 3.11 -29.67
N PRO A 262 -11.88 2.33 -30.78
CA PRO A 262 -12.60 1.04 -30.83
C PRO A 262 -12.03 -0.03 -29.88
N ILE A 263 -11.20 0.35 -28.90
CA ILE A 263 -10.42 -0.51 -28.02
C ILE A 263 -10.96 -0.48 -26.58
N ARG A 264 -11.59 0.61 -26.11
CA ARG A 264 -11.95 0.77 -24.68
C ARG A 264 -13.44 0.84 -24.37
N ALA A 265 -14.25 1.35 -25.30
CA ALA A 265 -15.71 1.32 -25.20
C ALA A 265 -16.28 1.08 -26.61
N PRO A 266 -16.00 -0.08 -27.22
CA PRO A 266 -16.36 -0.38 -28.62
C PRO A 266 -17.88 -0.46 -28.88
N ASP A 267 -18.69 -0.54 -27.82
CA ASP A 267 -20.13 -0.72 -27.90
C ASP A 267 -20.92 0.57 -27.60
N ASP A 268 -20.24 1.62 -27.10
CA ASP A 268 -20.85 2.88 -26.72
C ASP A 268 -20.42 4.05 -27.64
N ASP A 269 -21.40 4.80 -28.15
CA ASP A 269 -21.20 6.07 -28.86
C ASP A 269 -21.32 7.22 -27.85
N VAL A 270 -20.17 7.75 -27.39
CA VAL A 270 -20.09 8.76 -26.32
C VAL A 270 -19.36 10.01 -26.82
N LYS A 271 -19.77 11.17 -26.28
CA LYS A 271 -19.02 12.44 -26.36
C LYS A 271 -18.73 13.00 -24.96
N ALA A 272 -17.71 13.86 -24.86
CA ALA A 272 -17.33 14.49 -23.61
C ALA A 272 -18.47 15.38 -23.12
N SER A 273 -18.53 15.48 -21.80
CA SER A 273 -19.30 16.49 -21.09
C SER A 273 -18.38 17.09 -20.05
N ASP A 274 -18.27 18.40 -19.98
CA ASP A 274 -17.40 19.10 -19.03
C ASP A 274 -18.20 19.64 -17.84
N ASN A 275 -17.52 19.83 -16.70
CA ASN A 275 -18.13 20.36 -15.47
C ASN A 275 -19.32 19.51 -14.98
N VAL A 276 -19.06 18.21 -14.81
CA VAL A 276 -20.07 17.24 -14.36
C VAL A 276 -19.88 16.91 -12.89
N ILE A 277 -20.99 16.85 -12.15
CA ILE A 277 -21.05 16.40 -10.76
C ILE A 277 -21.88 15.11 -10.68
N ILE A 278 -21.39 14.07 -10.00
CA ILE A 278 -22.16 12.84 -9.70
C ILE A 278 -22.23 12.67 -8.18
N LYS A 279 -23.41 12.39 -7.62
CA LYS A 279 -23.54 12.32 -6.15
C LYS A 279 -24.67 11.45 -5.61
N ASN A 280 -24.60 11.17 -4.31
CA ASN A 280 -25.69 10.68 -3.45
C ASN A 280 -26.33 9.34 -3.87
N GLY A 281 -25.61 8.22 -3.92
CA GLY A 281 -26.29 6.94 -4.18
C GLY A 281 -25.37 5.78 -4.52
N TYR A 282 -25.89 4.81 -5.29
CA TYR A 282 -25.20 3.54 -5.50
C TYR A 282 -25.05 3.21 -6.99
N ILE A 283 -23.87 2.73 -7.38
CA ILE A 283 -23.61 2.19 -8.72
C ILE A 283 -23.01 0.79 -8.57
N ILE A 284 -23.73 -0.22 -9.02
CA ILE A 284 -23.44 -1.63 -8.72
C ILE A 284 -23.32 -2.42 -10.01
N GLN A 285 -22.21 -3.12 -10.19
CA GLN A 285 -22.07 -4.10 -11.26
C GLN A 285 -22.94 -5.33 -10.94
N GLY A 286 -23.77 -5.71 -11.91
CA GLY A 286 -24.68 -6.84 -11.82
C GLY A 286 -23.99 -8.20 -11.90
N ALA A 287 -24.80 -9.25 -12.06
CA ALA A 287 -24.33 -10.63 -12.09
C ALA A 287 -23.67 -11.04 -13.43
N GLY A 288 -23.66 -10.17 -14.44
CA GLY A 288 -22.92 -10.41 -15.67
C GLY A 288 -21.41 -10.32 -15.47
N ALA A 289 -20.95 -9.45 -14.55
CA ALA A 289 -19.55 -9.34 -14.09
C ALA A 289 -18.52 -9.41 -15.23
N GLY A 290 -18.81 -8.68 -16.31
CA GLY A 290 -18.01 -8.69 -17.53
C GLY A 290 -16.60 -8.12 -17.36
N PRO A 291 -15.63 -8.55 -18.18
CA PRO A 291 -14.32 -7.93 -18.17
C PRO A 291 -14.35 -6.50 -18.73
N PHE A 292 -13.40 -5.67 -18.32
CA PHE A 292 -13.28 -4.27 -18.78
C PHE A 292 -14.55 -3.42 -18.56
N SER A 293 -15.41 -3.83 -17.62
CA SER A 293 -16.69 -3.20 -17.33
C SER A 293 -16.59 -2.37 -16.05
N GLU A 294 -16.63 -1.06 -16.17
CA GLU A 294 -16.33 -0.14 -15.06
C GLU A 294 -17.59 0.50 -14.51
N SER A 295 -17.59 0.88 -13.24
CA SER A 295 -18.77 1.56 -12.69
C SER A 295 -18.90 2.96 -13.29
N LEU A 296 -17.79 3.68 -13.38
CA LEU A 296 -17.70 5.02 -13.94
C LEU A 296 -16.47 5.13 -14.84
N GLU A 297 -16.68 5.40 -16.14
CA GLU A 297 -15.60 5.83 -17.04
C GLU A 297 -15.85 7.29 -17.45
N ILE A 298 -14.97 8.19 -17.02
CA ILE A 298 -15.22 9.63 -17.03
C ILE A 298 -14.10 10.39 -17.73
N SER A 299 -14.44 11.13 -18.77
CA SER A 299 -13.57 12.12 -19.41
C SER A 299 -14.33 13.44 -19.48
N SER A 300 -14.14 14.22 -18.43
CA SER A 300 -14.77 15.50 -18.15
C SER A 300 -13.74 16.41 -17.49
N THR A 301 -13.77 17.72 -17.71
CA THR A 301 -12.86 18.64 -17.01
C THR A 301 -13.57 19.97 -16.72
N PRO A 302 -13.83 20.34 -15.44
CA PRO A 302 -13.62 19.58 -14.20
C PRO A 302 -14.67 18.48 -13.99
N PHE A 303 -14.40 17.59 -13.02
CA PHE A 303 -15.30 16.52 -12.58
C PHE A 303 -15.34 16.47 -11.05
N GLU A 304 -16.53 16.32 -10.47
CA GLU A 304 -16.69 16.15 -9.02
C GLU A 304 -17.57 14.93 -8.72
N ILE A 305 -17.18 14.13 -7.73
CA ILE A 305 -17.95 12.98 -7.28
C ILE A 305 -17.86 12.79 -5.77
N TYR A 306 -19.04 12.66 -5.14
CA TYR A 306 -19.13 12.49 -3.69
C TYR A 306 -20.40 11.79 -3.21
N ASP A 307 -20.34 11.24 -1.99
CA ASP A 307 -21.44 10.53 -1.34
C ASP A 307 -21.99 9.38 -2.21
N ILE A 308 -21.11 8.70 -2.97
CA ILE A 308 -21.48 7.49 -3.71
C ILE A 308 -20.86 6.23 -3.12
N THR A 309 -21.58 5.12 -3.26
CA THR A 309 -21.04 3.77 -3.08
C THR A 309 -21.01 3.05 -4.42
N SER A 310 -19.82 2.66 -4.87
CA SER A 310 -19.64 1.86 -6.08
C SER A 310 -19.16 0.45 -5.76
N ILE A 311 -19.71 -0.55 -6.45
CA ILE A 311 -19.37 -1.96 -6.26
C ILE A 311 -19.11 -2.61 -7.62
N VAL A 312 -17.92 -3.15 -7.82
CA VAL A 312 -17.54 -3.89 -9.05
C VAL A 312 -17.08 -5.31 -8.72
N ASN A 313 -17.29 -6.23 -9.66
CA ASN A 313 -17.02 -7.66 -9.47
C ASN A 313 -16.47 -8.39 -10.71
N GLY A 314 -16.35 -7.73 -11.86
CA GLY A 314 -15.79 -8.32 -13.08
C GLY A 314 -14.25 -8.32 -13.09
N ILE A 315 -13.65 -8.91 -14.12
CA ILE A 315 -12.18 -8.99 -14.30
C ILE A 315 -11.65 -7.73 -15.00
N ASN A 316 -10.47 -7.21 -14.62
CA ASN A 316 -9.99 -5.92 -15.16
C ASN A 316 -11.06 -4.81 -15.03
N THR A 317 -11.76 -4.76 -13.90
CA THR A 317 -12.79 -3.76 -13.65
C THR A 317 -12.30 -2.75 -12.61
N ASN A 318 -12.54 -1.48 -12.93
CA ASN A 318 -12.24 -0.33 -12.09
C ASN A 318 -13.57 0.26 -11.61
N ASN A 319 -13.62 0.83 -10.40
CA ASN A 319 -14.83 1.56 -9.98
C ASN A 319 -14.93 2.91 -10.68
N LEU A 320 -13.78 3.58 -10.85
CA LEU A 320 -13.70 4.92 -11.42
C LEU A 320 -12.42 5.05 -12.26
N GLU A 321 -12.58 5.35 -13.55
CA GLU A 321 -11.49 5.77 -14.43
C GLU A 321 -11.72 7.21 -14.90
N PRO A 322 -11.21 8.23 -14.18
CA PRO A 322 -11.32 9.62 -14.58
C PRO A 322 -10.11 10.08 -15.41
N MET A 323 -10.37 10.86 -16.45
CA MET A 323 -9.37 11.45 -17.33
C MET A 323 -9.56 12.95 -17.42
N GLY A 324 -8.48 13.71 -17.20
CA GLY A 324 -8.50 15.16 -17.37
C GLY A 324 -7.87 15.89 -16.19
N SER A 325 -8.38 17.09 -15.91
CA SER A 325 -7.81 17.94 -14.86
C SER A 325 -8.86 18.56 -13.96
N ASN A 326 -8.42 19.09 -12.81
CA ASN A 326 -9.27 19.79 -11.84
C ASN A 326 -10.40 18.89 -11.33
N HIS A 327 -10.08 17.64 -10.98
CA HIS A 327 -11.07 16.71 -10.42
C HIS A 327 -11.09 16.78 -8.89
N ASN A 328 -12.28 16.59 -8.34
CA ASN A 328 -12.50 16.47 -6.89
C ASN A 328 -13.25 15.17 -6.59
N ILE A 329 -12.56 14.16 -6.06
CA ILE A 329 -13.09 12.82 -5.81
C ILE A 329 -13.08 12.60 -4.30
N HIS A 330 -14.24 12.70 -3.63
CA HIS A 330 -14.27 12.70 -2.18
C HIS A 330 -15.50 12.08 -1.53
N ASP A 331 -15.37 11.63 -0.28
CA ASP A 331 -16.50 11.09 0.50
C ASP A 331 -17.20 9.90 -0.17
N ASN A 332 -16.45 9.06 -0.89
CA ASN A 332 -16.99 7.89 -1.58
C ASN A 332 -16.56 6.57 -0.95
N VAL A 333 -17.34 5.53 -1.22
CA VAL A 333 -17.01 4.14 -0.90
C VAL A 333 -16.88 3.34 -2.19
N PHE A 334 -15.68 2.85 -2.46
CA PHE A 334 -15.35 2.03 -3.62
C PHE A 334 -15.04 0.61 -3.17
N LEU A 335 -15.88 -0.34 -3.56
CA LEU A 335 -15.74 -1.75 -3.21
C LEU A 335 -15.49 -2.58 -4.46
N SER A 336 -14.55 -3.51 -4.36
CA SER A 336 -14.31 -4.48 -5.43
C SER A 336 -14.06 -5.87 -4.93
N SER A 337 -14.85 -6.78 -5.48
CA SER A 337 -14.65 -8.22 -5.37
C SER A 337 -14.09 -8.81 -6.66
N SER A 338 -13.47 -7.99 -7.52
CA SER A 338 -12.85 -8.46 -8.76
C SER A 338 -11.86 -9.57 -8.42
N PRO A 339 -12.03 -10.77 -9.00
CA PRO A 339 -11.26 -11.95 -8.57
C PRO A 339 -9.78 -11.81 -9.00
N TYR A 340 -9.51 -11.23 -10.17
CA TYR A 340 -8.15 -11.06 -10.70
C TYR A 340 -8.08 -10.09 -11.89
N ILE A 341 -6.90 -10.00 -12.51
CA ILE A 341 -6.69 -9.31 -13.79
C ILE A 341 -6.00 -10.22 -14.80
N PHE A 342 -6.28 -10.02 -16.08
CA PHE A 342 -5.69 -10.77 -17.18
C PHE A 342 -4.20 -10.52 -17.34
N SER A 343 -3.72 -9.34 -16.93
CA SER A 343 -2.31 -9.00 -17.06
C SER A 343 -1.85 -8.00 -16.01
N ARG A 344 -0.85 -8.38 -15.22
CA ARG A 344 -0.13 -7.47 -14.33
C ARG A 344 0.47 -6.22 -15.00
N MET A 345 0.63 -6.24 -16.33
CA MET A 345 1.22 -5.12 -17.08
C MET A 345 0.17 -4.09 -17.51
N THR A 346 -1.13 -4.35 -17.27
CA THR A 346 -2.22 -3.41 -17.61
C THR A 346 -2.49 -2.36 -16.55
N THR A 347 -1.89 -2.49 -15.36
CA THR A 347 -2.03 -1.60 -14.20
C THR A 347 -3.49 -1.26 -13.93
N GLU A 348 -4.22 -2.16 -13.26
CA GLU A 348 -5.62 -1.92 -12.87
C GLU A 348 -5.73 -1.40 -11.43
N ALA A 349 -6.71 -0.52 -11.21
CA ALA A 349 -6.91 0.16 -9.93
C ALA A 349 -8.39 0.50 -9.71
N GLN A 350 -8.85 0.55 -8.45
CA GLN A 350 -10.24 0.91 -8.19
C GLN A 350 -10.55 2.36 -8.56
N ILE A 351 -9.58 3.24 -8.35
CA ILE A 351 -9.53 4.58 -8.95
C ILE A 351 -8.29 4.63 -9.84
N LYS A 352 -8.47 4.72 -11.15
CA LYS A 352 -7.40 4.70 -12.14
C LYS A 352 -7.42 5.98 -12.96
N GLY A 353 -6.47 6.88 -12.73
CA GLY A 353 -6.52 8.22 -13.30
C GLY A 353 -5.29 8.59 -14.14
N ALA A 354 -5.55 9.36 -15.20
CA ALA A 354 -4.57 10.25 -15.81
C ALA A 354 -5.03 11.69 -15.51
N LEU A 355 -4.54 12.23 -14.39
CA LEU A 355 -5.03 13.40 -13.69
C LEU A 355 -4.04 14.57 -13.69
N SER A 356 -4.57 15.80 -13.59
CA SER A 356 -3.74 16.96 -13.26
C SER A 356 -4.51 17.98 -12.43
N ASN A 357 -3.87 18.63 -11.44
CA ASN A 357 -4.52 19.56 -10.52
C ASN A 357 -5.75 18.94 -9.83
N SER A 358 -5.65 17.68 -9.41
CA SER A 358 -6.79 16.91 -8.92
C SER A 358 -6.61 16.46 -7.47
N VAL A 359 -7.72 16.26 -6.77
CA VAL A 359 -7.74 15.80 -5.39
C VAL A 359 -8.57 14.53 -5.28
N ILE A 360 -8.01 13.53 -4.59
CA ILE A 360 -8.69 12.29 -4.18
C ILE A 360 -8.62 12.25 -2.65
N ASN A 361 -9.72 12.56 -1.97
CA ASN A 361 -9.70 12.70 -0.51
C ASN A 361 -10.89 12.11 0.24
N ASN A 362 -10.66 11.62 1.45
CA ASN A 362 -11.73 11.10 2.32
C ASN A 362 -12.56 9.97 1.68
N ASN A 363 -11.94 9.13 0.85
CA ASN A 363 -12.58 7.96 0.27
C ASN A 363 -12.21 6.69 1.04
N THR A 364 -13.12 5.73 1.04
CA THR A 364 -12.88 4.35 1.46
C THR A 364 -12.76 3.47 0.22
N VAL A 365 -11.60 2.85 0.00
CA VAL A 365 -11.35 1.98 -1.15
C VAL A 365 -10.95 0.60 -0.65
N ILE A 366 -11.82 -0.39 -0.89
CA ILE A 366 -11.65 -1.75 -0.36
C ILE A 366 -11.68 -2.74 -1.51
N GLY A 367 -10.72 -3.67 -1.47
CA GLY A 367 -10.51 -4.66 -2.50
C GLY A 367 -9.61 -4.15 -3.62
N GLY A 368 -9.77 -4.74 -4.79
CA GLY A 368 -8.95 -4.45 -5.95
C GLY A 368 -7.81 -5.46 -6.15
N PRO A 369 -7.80 -6.16 -7.30
CA PRO A 369 -6.86 -7.26 -7.56
C PRO A 369 -5.42 -6.79 -7.83
N GLN A 370 -5.20 -5.49 -8.09
CA GLN A 370 -3.85 -4.96 -8.34
C GLN A 370 -3.53 -3.64 -7.65
N ARG A 371 -4.38 -2.60 -7.67
CA ARG A 371 -4.17 -1.33 -6.93
C ARG A 371 -5.50 -0.81 -6.35
N CYS A 372 -5.45 0.01 -5.30
CA CYS A 372 -6.62 0.80 -4.89
C CYS A 372 -6.67 2.09 -5.72
N ILE A 373 -5.60 2.88 -5.72
CA ILE A 373 -5.48 4.14 -6.45
C ILE A 373 -4.23 4.10 -7.34
N ASP A 374 -4.38 4.48 -8.60
CA ASP A 374 -3.28 4.65 -9.54
C ASP A 374 -3.39 5.99 -10.28
N VAL A 375 -2.30 6.77 -10.27
CA VAL A 375 -2.21 8.09 -10.91
C VAL A 375 -0.91 8.16 -11.73
N GLY A 376 -1.01 8.04 -13.06
CA GLY A 376 0.16 7.86 -13.95
C GLY A 376 0.25 8.92 -15.06
N GLY A 377 1.41 9.58 -15.18
CA GLY A 377 1.64 10.68 -16.14
C GLY A 377 1.21 12.07 -15.63
N ASP A 378 1.06 12.21 -14.32
CA ASP A 378 0.20 13.21 -13.70
C ASP A 378 0.95 14.38 -13.06
N HIS A 379 0.28 15.51 -12.88
CA HIS A 379 0.88 16.74 -12.34
C HIS A 379 -0.01 17.36 -11.27
N ASP A 380 0.57 17.69 -10.10
CA ASP A 380 -0.12 18.39 -9.02
C ASP A 380 -1.36 17.61 -8.52
N VAL A 381 -1.17 16.34 -8.14
CA VAL A 381 -2.24 15.46 -7.64
C VAL A 381 -2.08 15.21 -6.15
N VAL A 382 -3.18 15.37 -5.40
CA VAL A 382 -3.22 15.16 -3.95
C VAL A 382 -4.11 13.98 -3.61
N ILE A 383 -3.53 12.95 -3.01
CA ILE A 383 -4.24 11.78 -2.46
C ILE A 383 -4.17 11.88 -0.94
N SER A 384 -5.29 12.19 -0.29
CA SER A 384 -5.26 12.47 1.16
C SER A 384 -6.43 11.96 1.99
N ASN A 385 -6.18 11.58 3.24
CA ASN A 385 -7.21 11.15 4.19
C ASN A 385 -8.06 9.97 3.70
N ASN A 386 -7.52 9.09 2.84
CA ASN A 386 -8.24 7.91 2.36
C ASN A 386 -7.96 6.69 3.23
N TYR A 387 -8.95 5.79 3.34
CA TYR A 387 -8.77 4.44 3.88
C TYR A 387 -8.67 3.43 2.74
N LEU A 388 -7.58 2.68 2.68
CA LEU A 388 -7.26 1.76 1.58
C LEU A 388 -7.00 0.35 2.10
N SER A 389 -7.81 -0.62 1.69
CA SER A 389 -7.64 -2.04 2.04
C SER A 389 -7.65 -2.92 0.79
N GLN A 390 -6.49 -3.01 0.15
CA GLN A 390 -6.28 -3.81 -1.06
C GLN A 390 -6.34 -5.32 -0.80
N ASN A 391 -6.79 -6.09 -1.80
CA ASN A 391 -6.66 -7.55 -1.81
C ASN A 391 -6.07 -8.03 -3.15
N ALA A 392 -4.75 -7.89 -3.27
CA ALA A 392 -4.03 -8.16 -4.50
C ALA A 392 -4.06 -9.65 -4.89
N SER A 393 -4.23 -9.92 -6.18
CA SER A 393 -4.10 -11.26 -6.78
C SER A 393 -2.92 -11.37 -7.75
N VAL A 394 -2.31 -10.25 -8.13
CA VAL A 394 -1.08 -10.17 -8.94
C VAL A 394 -0.01 -9.37 -8.23
N THR A 395 1.15 -9.20 -8.89
CA THR A 395 2.25 -8.34 -8.43
C THR A 395 2.07 -6.90 -8.93
N ASN A 396 3.08 -6.05 -8.71
CA ASN A 396 3.02 -4.59 -8.90
C ASN A 396 1.87 -3.96 -8.09
N ASN A 397 1.61 -4.57 -6.93
CA ASN A 397 0.39 -4.46 -6.16
C ASN A 397 0.49 -3.47 -5.01
N HIS A 398 0.77 -2.21 -5.31
CA HIS A 398 0.78 -1.16 -4.30
C HIS A 398 -0.64 -0.60 -4.16
N ALA A 399 -1.11 -0.40 -2.93
CA ALA A 399 -2.42 0.20 -2.66
C ALA A 399 -2.52 1.58 -3.34
N MET A 400 -1.45 2.37 -3.28
CA MET A 400 -1.31 3.61 -4.05
C MET A 400 -0.12 3.51 -4.99
N GLY A 401 -0.32 3.83 -6.26
CA GLY A 401 0.74 3.84 -7.27
C GLY A 401 0.80 5.16 -8.02
N ALA A 402 2.03 5.63 -8.25
CA ALA A 402 2.32 6.65 -9.24
C ALA A 402 3.48 6.21 -10.14
N TYR A 403 3.30 6.42 -11.44
CA TYR A 403 4.30 6.15 -12.46
C TYR A 403 4.42 7.33 -13.41
N ASP A 404 5.60 7.94 -13.46
CA ASP A 404 5.88 9.20 -14.17
C ASP A 404 4.98 10.37 -13.71
N GLY A 405 5.56 11.48 -13.26
CA GLY A 405 4.75 12.63 -12.86
C GLY A 405 5.52 13.74 -12.15
N TYR A 406 4.78 14.79 -11.77
CA TYR A 406 5.30 15.96 -11.07
C TYR A 406 4.42 16.35 -9.89
N ASN A 407 5.03 16.68 -8.76
CA ASN A 407 4.34 17.16 -7.55
C ASN A 407 3.16 16.25 -7.14
N LEU A 408 3.48 15.02 -6.76
CA LEU A 408 2.49 14.04 -6.32
C LEU A 408 2.53 13.92 -4.79
N TYR A 409 1.37 14.04 -4.16
CA TYR A 409 1.22 14.11 -2.71
C TYR A 409 0.39 12.95 -2.19
N PHE A 410 0.94 12.19 -1.24
CA PHE A 410 0.28 11.09 -0.53
C PHE A 410 0.27 11.45 0.96
N ILE A 411 -0.85 11.96 1.46
CA ILE A 411 -0.92 12.65 2.77
C ILE A 411 -1.98 12.04 3.68
N ASN A 412 -1.62 11.69 4.91
CA ASN A 412 -2.59 11.28 5.95
C ASN A 412 -3.51 10.12 5.54
N ASN A 413 -3.04 9.20 4.70
CA ASN A 413 -3.82 8.02 4.32
C ASN A 413 -3.56 6.86 5.28
N THR A 414 -4.57 6.01 5.46
CA THR A 414 -4.47 4.73 6.17
C THR A 414 -4.48 3.60 5.15
N VAL A 415 -3.42 2.78 5.15
CA VAL A 415 -3.21 1.70 4.20
C VAL A 415 -3.05 0.37 4.92
N GLU A 416 -4.07 -0.47 4.83
CA GLU A 416 -4.17 -1.76 5.53
C GLU A 416 -4.65 -2.86 4.57
N PRO A 417 -3.80 -3.27 3.60
CA PRO A 417 -4.16 -4.33 2.68
C PRO A 417 -4.37 -5.67 3.38
N ILE A 418 -5.37 -6.41 2.93
CA ILE A 418 -5.53 -7.85 3.24
C ILE A 418 -4.38 -8.63 2.60
N ASN A 419 -4.06 -8.29 1.36
CA ASN A 419 -2.87 -8.75 0.65
C ASN A 419 -2.39 -7.61 -0.24
N GLY A 420 -1.16 -7.14 -0.07
CA GLY A 420 -0.72 -6.00 -0.85
C GLY A 420 0.57 -5.37 -0.38
N ARG A 421 0.82 -4.21 -0.95
CA ARG A 421 1.91 -3.30 -0.59
C ARG A 421 1.32 -1.91 -0.37
N GLY A 422 2.10 -0.99 0.19
CA GLY A 422 1.63 0.34 0.51
C GLY A 422 1.71 1.27 -0.70
N VAL A 423 2.66 2.19 -0.69
CA VAL A 423 2.79 3.26 -1.69
C VAL A 423 3.94 2.97 -2.65
N SER A 424 3.73 3.16 -3.95
CA SER A 424 4.81 3.21 -4.95
C SER A 424 4.89 4.59 -5.57
N CYS A 425 6.09 5.15 -5.62
CA CYS A 425 6.40 6.37 -6.34
C CYS A 425 7.56 6.12 -7.29
N GLU A 426 7.24 6.06 -8.59
CA GLU A 426 8.16 5.60 -9.63
C GLU A 426 8.34 6.69 -10.69
N HIS A 427 9.58 7.10 -10.96
CA HIS A 427 9.90 8.09 -12.01
C HIS A 427 9.30 9.51 -11.82
N VAL A 428 9.14 9.96 -10.57
CA VAL A 428 8.47 11.23 -10.23
C VAL A 428 9.46 12.35 -9.84
N VAL A 429 9.14 13.58 -10.26
CA VAL A 429 9.79 14.82 -9.79
C VAL A 429 8.90 15.51 -8.76
N GLY A 430 9.31 15.62 -7.50
CA GLY A 430 8.46 16.14 -6.42
C GLY A 430 7.48 15.07 -5.93
N CYS A 431 8.00 14.07 -5.21
CA CYS A 431 7.16 13.04 -4.58
C CYS A 431 7.11 13.27 -3.08
N TYR A 432 5.91 13.52 -2.53
CA TYR A 432 5.71 13.90 -1.13
C TYR A 432 4.83 12.84 -0.45
N ILE A 433 5.42 12.05 0.45
CA ILE A 433 4.72 10.97 1.16
C ILE A 433 4.81 11.26 2.66
N HIS A 434 3.73 11.73 3.29
CA HIS A 434 3.79 12.07 4.71
C HIS A 434 2.51 11.90 5.51
N GLY A 435 2.65 11.74 6.83
CA GLY A 435 1.52 11.58 7.74
C GLY A 435 0.73 10.28 7.56
N ASN A 436 1.21 9.33 6.75
CA ASN A 436 0.46 8.11 6.44
C ASN A 436 0.71 7.03 7.50
N THR A 437 -0.32 6.22 7.76
CA THR A 437 -0.23 4.97 8.52
C THR A 437 -0.34 3.81 7.55
N ILE A 438 0.72 3.00 7.43
CA ILE A 438 0.83 1.93 6.44
C ILE A 438 1.16 0.64 7.16
N ASN A 439 0.30 -0.38 7.08
CA ASN A 439 0.51 -1.69 7.67
C ASN A 439 0.32 -2.78 6.63
N VAL A 440 1.43 -3.27 6.08
CA VAL A 440 1.40 -4.15 4.91
C VAL A 440 1.80 -5.58 5.23
N ILE A 441 1.03 -6.50 4.65
CA ILE A 441 1.37 -7.90 4.52
C ILE A 441 1.21 -8.29 3.06
N GLN A 442 2.22 -8.94 2.52
CA GLN A 442 2.10 -9.64 1.25
C GLN A 442 1.86 -11.12 1.55
N ILE A 443 1.11 -11.79 0.69
CA ILE A 443 1.01 -13.25 0.61
C ILE A 443 1.21 -13.64 -0.87
N PRO A 444 1.42 -14.94 -1.18
CA PRO A 444 1.51 -15.42 -2.56
C PRO A 444 0.40 -14.87 -3.46
N SER A 445 0.78 -14.63 -4.72
CA SER A 445 -0.12 -14.15 -5.77
C SER A 445 -0.01 -15.07 -6.98
N MET A 446 -0.89 -14.89 -7.97
CA MET A 446 -0.93 -15.71 -9.19
C MET A 446 0.40 -15.75 -9.97
N GLU A 447 1.25 -14.72 -9.82
CA GLU A 447 2.54 -14.69 -10.53
C GLU A 447 3.65 -15.45 -9.82
N TYR A 448 3.74 -15.34 -8.49
CA TYR A 448 4.82 -15.92 -7.70
C TYR A 448 4.28 -17.03 -6.81
N TYR A 449 3.84 -18.10 -7.46
CA TYR A 449 3.52 -19.35 -6.78
C TYR A 449 4.80 -20.15 -6.56
N ARG A 450 5.45 -19.93 -5.40
CA ARG A 450 6.68 -20.62 -4.94
C ARG A 450 7.94 -20.29 -5.77
N ASP A 451 9.10 -20.21 -5.12
CA ASP A 451 10.44 -20.20 -5.72
C ASP A 451 11.00 -18.90 -6.36
N TYR A 452 10.45 -17.69 -6.11
CA TYR A 452 11.04 -16.44 -6.64
C TYR A 452 11.27 -15.32 -5.63
N ASP A 453 12.53 -14.85 -5.58
CA ASP A 453 13.17 -13.80 -4.76
C ASP A 453 12.51 -12.39 -4.77
N PHE A 454 11.36 -12.17 -5.41
CA PHE A 454 10.87 -10.81 -5.76
C PHE A 454 9.69 -10.28 -4.93
N SER A 455 9.21 -11.01 -3.91
CA SER A 455 8.07 -10.54 -3.07
C SER A 455 8.52 -10.03 -1.70
N CYS A 456 8.94 -8.76 -1.64
CA CYS A 456 8.95 -8.00 -0.39
C CYS A 456 7.59 -7.30 -0.21
N ALA A 457 7.01 -7.38 0.99
CA ALA A 457 5.92 -6.52 1.42
C ALA A 457 6.47 -5.09 1.60
N HIS A 458 6.43 -4.29 0.54
CA HIS A 458 6.88 -2.90 0.57
C HIS A 458 5.84 -2.02 1.25
N GLY A 459 6.25 -1.28 2.29
CA GLY A 459 5.43 -0.20 2.85
C GLY A 459 5.44 1.00 1.90
N ILE A 460 6.62 1.56 1.64
CA ILE A 460 6.85 2.63 0.68
C ILE A 460 7.96 2.18 -0.28
N LYS A 461 7.69 2.26 -1.58
CA LYS A 461 8.65 1.98 -2.64
C LYS A 461 8.93 3.25 -3.44
N LEU A 462 10.21 3.60 -3.51
CA LEU A 462 10.77 4.66 -4.33
C LEU A 462 11.56 3.99 -5.46
N GLU A 463 11.23 4.23 -6.72
CA GLU A 463 11.89 3.55 -7.84
C GLU A 463 12.17 4.47 -9.04
N GLY A 464 13.22 4.15 -9.79
CA GLY A 464 13.48 4.77 -11.09
C GLY A 464 14.22 6.10 -10.95
N ARG A 465 13.80 7.12 -11.71
CA ARG A 465 14.37 8.47 -11.66
C ARG A 465 13.60 9.32 -10.65
N LEU A 466 14.24 9.76 -9.57
CA LEU A 466 13.58 10.55 -8.53
C LEU A 466 14.30 11.86 -8.26
N GLU A 467 13.57 12.96 -8.29
CA GLU A 467 14.10 14.30 -8.00
C GLU A 467 13.21 14.95 -6.95
N ASN A 468 13.79 15.43 -5.84
CA ASN A 468 13.05 16.09 -4.76
C ASN A 468 11.95 15.19 -4.17
N ALA A 469 12.31 13.96 -3.79
CA ALA A 469 11.41 13.05 -3.09
C ALA A 469 11.56 13.19 -1.57
N TYR A 470 10.46 13.38 -0.87
CA TYR A 470 10.40 13.60 0.58
C TYR A 470 9.43 12.60 1.22
N VAL A 471 9.93 11.80 2.16
CA VAL A 471 9.14 10.83 2.92
C VAL A 471 9.27 11.14 4.40
N TYR A 472 8.20 11.60 5.05
CA TYR A 472 8.29 12.04 6.44
C TYR A 472 7.04 11.88 7.28
N ASP A 473 7.17 11.86 8.60
CA ASP A 473 6.03 11.75 9.53
C ASP A 473 5.11 10.52 9.25
N ASN A 474 5.64 9.45 8.66
CA ASN A 474 4.87 8.23 8.41
C ASN A 474 5.12 7.18 9.49
N VAL A 475 4.11 6.35 9.75
CA VAL A 475 4.23 5.12 10.53
C VAL A 475 4.02 3.94 9.58
N VAL A 476 5.08 3.17 9.34
CA VAL A 476 5.11 2.11 8.34
C VAL A 476 5.52 0.79 8.97
N THR A 477 4.58 -0.15 9.00
CA THR A 477 4.81 -1.53 9.42
C THR A 477 4.77 -2.46 8.20
N SER A 478 5.79 -3.31 8.07
CA SER A 478 5.82 -4.37 7.07
C SER A 478 6.11 -5.70 7.74
N ARG A 479 5.37 -6.74 7.36
CA ARG A 479 5.48 -8.07 7.96
C ARG A 479 5.72 -9.14 6.90
N THR A 480 6.60 -10.08 7.18
CA THR A 480 6.69 -11.30 6.38
C THR A 480 5.51 -12.20 6.70
N GLY A 481 4.85 -12.69 5.65
CA GLY A 481 3.80 -13.69 5.71
C GLY A 481 4.23 -15.03 5.10
N PRO A 482 3.39 -16.07 5.23
CA PRO A 482 3.60 -17.33 4.53
C PRO A 482 3.82 -17.08 3.04
N GLY A 483 4.90 -17.62 2.47
CA GLY A 483 5.17 -17.54 1.02
C GLY A 483 5.67 -16.18 0.52
N THR A 484 6.00 -15.26 1.44
CA THR A 484 6.73 -14.02 1.11
C THR A 484 8.22 -14.15 1.35
N TRP A 485 8.99 -13.41 0.56
CA TRP A 485 10.46 -13.36 0.64
C TRP A 485 10.99 -12.18 1.46
N GLY A 486 10.16 -11.20 1.79
CA GLY A 486 10.59 -10.18 2.72
C GLY A 486 9.56 -9.16 3.16
N ALA A 487 9.98 -8.31 4.08
CA ALA A 487 9.24 -7.16 4.58
C ALA A 487 10.16 -5.95 4.57
N CYS A 488 9.71 -4.87 3.95
CA CYS A 488 10.50 -3.66 3.76
C CYS A 488 9.62 -2.41 3.92
N PRO A 489 9.56 -1.79 5.11
CA PRO A 489 8.85 -0.54 5.33
C PRO A 489 9.26 0.55 4.34
N ILE A 490 10.55 0.69 4.04
CA ILE A 490 11.04 1.55 2.97
C ILE A 490 11.94 0.77 2.01
N SER A 491 11.69 0.92 0.71
CA SER A 491 12.52 0.41 -0.38
C SER A 491 12.87 1.55 -1.32
N ALA A 492 14.16 1.80 -1.55
CA ALA A 492 14.64 2.85 -2.44
C ALA A 492 15.54 2.27 -3.55
N SER A 493 14.96 2.11 -4.74
CA SER A 493 15.61 1.60 -5.96
C SER A 493 15.86 2.74 -6.96
N ILE A 494 16.86 3.57 -6.69
CA ILE A 494 17.08 4.85 -7.39
C ILE A 494 18.09 4.66 -8.52
N THR A 495 17.72 5.00 -9.75
CA THR A 495 18.59 4.83 -10.93
C THR A 495 19.28 6.12 -11.37
N SER A 496 18.68 7.27 -11.04
CA SER A 496 19.15 8.62 -11.32
C SER A 496 18.30 9.61 -10.51
N GLY A 497 18.80 10.81 -10.25
CA GLY A 497 18.08 11.75 -9.41
C GLY A 497 18.93 12.80 -8.74
N GLU A 498 18.26 13.78 -8.13
CA GLU A 498 18.88 14.80 -7.29
C GLU A 498 18.78 14.42 -5.81
N LEU A 499 17.78 14.90 -5.07
CA LEU A 499 17.62 14.71 -3.63
C LEU A 499 16.51 13.72 -3.29
N VAL A 500 16.79 12.76 -2.41
CA VAL A 500 15.79 11.92 -1.74
C VAL A 500 16.01 12.01 -0.23
N GLU A 501 15.00 12.48 0.51
CA GLU A 501 15.08 12.70 1.95
C GLU A 501 13.98 11.93 2.68
N ILE A 502 14.37 11.11 3.64
CA ILE A 502 13.48 10.25 4.41
C ILE A 502 13.69 10.59 5.89
N TYR A 503 12.73 11.24 6.53
CA TYR A 503 12.93 11.75 7.89
C TYR A 503 11.73 11.72 8.82
N ASN A 504 11.97 11.64 10.14
CA ASN A 504 10.92 11.60 11.16
C ASN A 504 9.85 10.52 10.91
N ASN A 505 10.26 9.36 10.35
CA ASN A 505 9.37 8.22 10.17
C ASN A 505 9.59 7.17 11.28
N THR A 506 8.55 6.41 11.56
CA THR A 506 8.62 5.16 12.32
C THR A 506 8.51 3.99 11.34
N LEU A 507 9.57 3.20 11.21
CA LEU A 507 9.73 2.14 10.21
C LEU A 507 9.93 0.79 10.90
N ILE A 508 8.94 -0.10 10.82
CA ILE A 508 8.86 -1.36 11.57
C ILE A 508 8.86 -2.55 10.61
N ALA A 509 9.92 -3.36 10.62
CA ALA A 509 10.02 -4.58 9.84
C ALA A 509 9.95 -5.81 10.75
N PHE A 510 8.98 -6.69 10.53
CA PHE A 510 8.79 -7.87 11.38
C PHE A 510 8.93 -9.17 10.60
N TYR A 511 9.83 -10.03 11.08
CA TYR A 511 9.94 -11.43 10.67
C TYR A 511 8.92 -12.28 11.45
N GLY A 512 7.80 -12.63 10.80
CA GLY A 512 6.70 -13.40 11.38
C GLY A 512 7.04 -14.88 11.65
N GLU A 513 6.25 -15.53 12.51
CA GLU A 513 6.43 -16.95 12.88
C GLU A 513 6.26 -17.92 11.71
N ASN A 514 5.39 -17.58 10.75
CA ASN A 514 5.08 -18.42 9.59
C ASN A 514 5.84 -18.00 8.32
N SER A 515 6.94 -17.28 8.49
CA SER A 515 7.77 -16.82 7.36
C SER A 515 8.49 -17.98 6.68
N GLU A 516 8.81 -17.82 5.40
CA GLU A 516 9.71 -18.76 4.73
C GLU A 516 11.12 -18.66 5.34
N PRO A 517 11.87 -19.77 5.44
CA PRO A 517 13.23 -19.78 6.00
C PRO A 517 14.19 -18.80 5.32
N GLU A 518 14.00 -18.55 4.02
CA GLU A 518 14.81 -17.64 3.22
C GLU A 518 14.35 -16.18 3.28
N ALA A 519 13.19 -15.90 3.91
CA ALA A 519 12.63 -14.56 3.96
C ALA A 519 13.50 -13.60 4.78
N THR A 520 13.38 -12.29 4.52
CA THR A 520 14.11 -11.26 5.27
C THR A 520 13.24 -10.07 5.63
N ALA A 521 13.27 -9.64 6.88
CA ALA A 521 12.62 -8.42 7.35
C ALA A 521 13.68 -7.32 7.55
N LYS A 522 13.59 -6.26 6.74
CA LYS A 522 14.59 -5.18 6.61
C LYS A 522 13.89 -3.85 6.79
N THR A 523 14.32 -2.99 7.72
CA THR A 523 13.64 -1.69 7.86
C THR A 523 13.86 -0.79 6.65
N ALA A 524 15.06 -0.83 6.06
CA ALA A 524 15.37 -0.15 4.82
C ALA A 524 16.09 -1.09 3.84
N GLU A 525 15.62 -1.14 2.59
CA GLU A 525 16.31 -1.81 1.48
C GLU A 525 16.61 -0.79 0.37
N MET A 526 17.87 -0.66 -0.02
CA MET A 526 18.29 0.34 -1.00
C MET A 526 19.07 -0.30 -2.13
N TRP A 527 18.89 0.25 -3.33
CA TRP A 527 19.53 -0.21 -4.55
C TRP A 527 19.77 0.96 -5.52
N GLY A 528 20.94 1.01 -6.14
CA GLY A 528 21.23 1.97 -7.22
C GLY A 528 22.04 3.20 -6.80
N LEU A 529 21.85 4.34 -7.44
CA LEU A 529 22.60 5.59 -7.18
C LEU A 529 22.04 6.30 -5.93
N LEU A 530 22.71 6.13 -4.79
CA LEU A 530 22.23 6.58 -3.47
C LEU A 530 22.96 7.81 -2.92
N GLN A 531 23.79 8.47 -3.73
CA GLN A 531 24.72 9.54 -3.30
C GLN A 531 24.06 10.72 -2.56
N ASN A 532 22.79 10.97 -2.85
CA ASN A 532 21.99 12.07 -2.31
C ASN A 532 20.72 11.55 -1.61
N THR A 533 20.78 10.31 -1.10
CA THR A 533 19.73 9.72 -0.30
C THR A 533 20.08 9.89 1.17
N ILE A 534 19.25 10.64 1.89
CA ILE A 534 19.46 10.99 3.30
C ILE A 534 18.33 10.39 4.13
N PHE A 535 18.70 9.62 5.14
CA PHE A 535 17.81 9.14 6.19
C PHE A 535 18.15 9.90 7.46
N ARG A 536 17.24 10.71 7.99
CA ARG A 536 17.48 11.40 9.27
C ARG A 536 16.33 11.40 10.24
N ASP A 537 16.62 11.43 11.55
CA ASP A 537 15.60 11.53 12.59
C ASP A 537 14.54 10.41 12.54
N ASN A 538 14.83 9.27 11.93
CA ASN A 538 13.89 8.15 11.84
C ASN A 538 14.07 7.18 13.01
N ARG A 539 13.01 6.45 13.32
CA ARG A 539 13.02 5.30 14.23
C ARG A 539 12.84 4.01 13.43
N PHE A 540 13.81 3.12 13.51
CA PHE A 540 13.84 1.84 12.79
C PHE A 540 13.71 0.67 13.77
N TYR A 541 12.74 -0.20 13.57
CA TYR A 541 12.48 -1.36 14.44
C TYR A 541 12.55 -2.66 13.63
N SER A 542 13.42 -3.60 14.02
CA SER A 542 13.56 -4.87 13.32
C SER A 542 13.97 -6.01 14.22
N ASN A 543 13.43 -7.20 13.98
CA ASN A 543 13.90 -8.44 14.59
C ASN A 543 14.84 -9.25 13.66
N ASN A 544 15.18 -8.74 12.47
CA ASN A 544 16.05 -9.43 11.52
C ASN A 544 17.16 -8.54 10.95
N ILE A 545 16.85 -7.51 10.15
CA ILE A 545 17.85 -6.61 9.57
C ILE A 545 17.44 -5.15 9.76
N PHE A 546 18.34 -4.27 10.21
CA PHE A 546 18.07 -2.83 10.14
C PHE A 546 18.13 -2.36 8.69
N THR A 547 19.31 -2.39 8.07
CA THR A 547 19.48 -1.83 6.73
C THR A 547 20.19 -2.80 5.78
N ARG A 548 19.73 -2.83 4.52
CA ARG A 548 20.39 -3.54 3.42
C ARG A 548 20.72 -2.57 2.30
N VAL A 549 21.99 -2.45 1.96
CA VAL A 549 22.50 -1.59 0.89
C VAL A 549 22.97 -2.46 -0.27
N LYS A 550 22.40 -2.24 -1.46
CA LYS A 550 22.73 -2.97 -2.69
C LYS A 550 23.36 -2.09 -3.76
N SER A 551 24.38 -2.60 -4.45
CA SER A 551 24.92 -1.94 -5.65
C SER A 551 24.02 -2.14 -6.88
N GLY A 552 23.85 -1.09 -7.70
CA GLY A 552 23.00 -1.12 -8.90
C GLY A 552 23.71 -1.10 -10.25
N GLY A 553 24.95 -1.58 -10.32
CA GLY A 553 25.62 -1.76 -11.60
C GLY A 553 26.53 -0.61 -12.05
N ARG A 554 26.80 0.35 -11.16
CA ARG A 554 27.78 1.44 -11.32
C ARG A 554 28.44 1.64 -9.96
N ASP A 555 29.65 2.19 -9.89
CA ASP A 555 30.29 2.52 -8.60
C ASP A 555 29.36 3.47 -7.82
N THR A 556 28.63 2.94 -6.83
CA THR A 556 27.57 3.69 -6.13
C THR A 556 28.17 4.33 -4.89
N LEU A 557 28.14 5.67 -4.81
CA LEU A 557 28.23 6.36 -3.52
C LEU A 557 26.97 6.02 -2.71
N GLY A 558 27.19 5.62 -1.46
CA GLY A 558 26.16 5.16 -0.54
C GLY A 558 25.34 6.29 0.09
N PRO A 559 24.27 5.90 0.80
CA PRO A 559 23.37 6.82 1.50
C PRO A 559 24.03 7.40 2.76
N LEU A 560 23.42 8.49 3.27
CA LEU A 560 23.70 9.05 4.59
C LEU A 560 22.58 8.67 5.57
N PHE A 561 22.93 8.03 6.67
CA PHE A 561 22.09 7.85 7.84
C PHE A 561 22.56 8.81 8.93
N LYS A 562 21.71 9.74 9.35
CA LYS A 562 22.03 10.77 10.32
C LYS A 562 21.01 10.86 11.45
N ASP A 563 21.42 10.92 12.71
CA ASP A 563 20.51 11.18 13.84
C ASP A 563 19.33 10.17 13.93
N ASN A 564 19.49 8.93 13.48
CA ASN A 564 18.43 7.92 13.55
C ASN A 564 18.57 7.03 14.79
N VAL A 565 17.46 6.43 15.21
CA VAL A 565 17.41 5.40 16.26
C VAL A 565 17.08 4.05 15.64
N PHE A 566 17.91 3.05 15.88
CA PHE A 566 17.70 1.66 15.46
C PHE A 566 17.50 0.75 16.66
N THR A 567 16.35 0.09 16.74
CA THR A 567 15.95 -0.75 17.87
C THR A 567 15.71 -2.18 17.42
N LYS A 568 16.49 -3.12 17.95
CA LYS A 568 16.29 -4.55 17.72
C LYS A 568 15.09 -5.04 18.52
N THR A 569 14.08 -5.59 17.84
CA THR A 569 12.89 -6.14 18.49
C THR A 569 13.00 -7.66 18.72
N THR A 570 12.25 -8.17 19.69
CA THR A 570 12.16 -9.61 20.02
C THR A 570 10.75 -10.17 19.77
N PRO A 571 10.60 -11.48 19.49
CA PRO A 571 11.63 -12.48 19.25
C PRO A 571 12.06 -12.56 17.79
N SER A 572 13.31 -12.97 17.54
CA SER A 572 13.73 -13.46 16.23
C SER A 572 13.27 -14.92 16.12
N ASN A 573 12.22 -15.21 15.36
CA ASN A 573 11.66 -16.57 15.16
C ASN A 573 12.60 -17.47 14.33
N GLY A 574 13.85 -17.65 14.76
CA GLY A 574 14.90 -18.43 14.09
C GLY A 574 15.75 -17.65 13.08
N ALA A 575 15.36 -16.43 12.69
CA ALA A 575 16.16 -15.59 11.80
C ALA A 575 17.40 -15.02 12.52
N THR A 576 18.57 -15.11 11.90
CA THR A 576 19.78 -14.44 12.40
C THR A 576 19.62 -12.94 12.27
N PHE A 577 19.85 -12.22 13.36
CA PHE A 577 19.84 -10.75 13.35
C PHE A 577 21.17 -10.21 12.79
N HIS A 578 21.09 -9.18 11.95
CA HIS A 578 22.23 -8.39 11.49
C HIS A 578 21.90 -6.91 11.45
N SER A 579 22.82 -6.05 11.88
CA SER A 579 22.61 -4.61 11.86
C SER A 579 22.69 -4.06 10.44
N ILE A 580 23.74 -4.42 9.68
CA ILE A 580 23.95 -3.93 8.31
C ILE A 580 24.22 -5.10 7.37
N VAL A 581 23.55 -5.10 6.21
CA VAL A 581 23.80 -6.07 5.13
C VAL A 581 24.24 -5.34 3.87
N PHE A 582 25.42 -5.68 3.35
CA PHE A 582 25.88 -5.25 2.04
C PHE A 582 25.69 -6.34 0.99
N GLU A 583 25.28 -5.95 -0.22
CA GLU A 583 25.15 -6.89 -1.34
C GLU A 583 25.48 -6.16 -2.65
N GLY A 584 26.07 -6.86 -3.60
CA GLY A 584 26.32 -6.31 -4.93
C GLY A 584 26.25 -7.44 -5.94
N ASP A 585 25.83 -7.15 -7.16
CA ASP A 585 25.81 -8.14 -8.25
C ASP A 585 27.11 -8.03 -9.09
N GLY A 586 28.26 -8.04 -8.43
CA GLY A 586 29.58 -7.83 -9.05
C GLY A 586 30.07 -6.38 -9.05
N TYR A 587 29.51 -5.52 -8.19
CA TYR A 587 29.80 -4.07 -8.15
C TYR A 587 30.11 -3.61 -6.73
N ASP A 588 30.77 -2.45 -6.62
CA ASP A 588 31.16 -1.87 -5.34
C ASP A 588 29.97 -1.18 -4.64
N VAL A 589 29.92 -1.28 -3.31
CA VAL A 589 29.00 -0.51 -2.44
C VAL A 589 29.84 0.36 -1.51
N SER A 590 30.12 1.60 -1.91
CA SER A 590 31.09 2.45 -1.21
C SER A 590 30.44 3.67 -0.57
N ASN A 591 31.13 4.28 0.39
CA ASN A 591 30.77 5.57 0.98
C ASN A 591 29.37 5.64 1.61
N THR A 592 28.92 4.53 2.22
CA THR A 592 27.76 4.58 3.12
C THR A 592 28.19 5.28 4.42
N ARG A 593 27.39 6.20 4.94
CA ARG A 593 27.78 7.01 6.11
C ARG A 593 26.75 6.89 7.22
N PHE A 594 27.22 6.68 8.44
CA PHE A 594 26.44 6.72 9.66
C PHE A 594 26.96 7.86 10.55
N GLU A 595 26.18 8.90 10.68
CA GLU A 595 26.47 10.10 11.48
C GLU A 595 25.50 10.14 12.66
N ASP A 596 25.98 10.10 13.91
CA ASP A 596 25.12 10.33 15.09
C ASP A 596 23.91 9.39 15.26
N ASN A 597 24.04 8.12 14.87
CA ASN A 597 22.95 7.14 15.00
C ASN A 597 23.02 6.38 16.33
N LEU A 598 21.88 6.17 16.99
CA LEU A 598 21.76 5.34 18.19
C LEU A 598 21.33 3.92 17.83
N LEU A 599 22.01 2.90 18.39
CA LEU A 599 21.64 1.49 18.22
C LEU A 599 21.31 0.86 19.57
N ILE A 600 20.11 0.29 19.68
CA ILE A 600 19.60 -0.45 20.84
C ILE A 600 19.51 -1.93 20.46
N GLY A 601 20.33 -2.77 21.08
CA GLY A 601 20.35 -4.23 20.83
C GLY A 601 21.07 -4.68 19.54
N GLY A 602 21.55 -3.74 18.72
CA GLY A 602 22.41 -3.98 17.54
C GLY A 602 23.79 -3.33 17.71
N ARG A 603 24.65 -3.43 16.67
CA ARG A 603 25.97 -2.78 16.64
C ARG A 603 26.37 -2.42 15.21
N LEU A 604 27.04 -1.29 15.02
CA LEU A 604 27.50 -0.87 13.69
C LEU A 604 28.67 -1.70 13.15
N ASP A 605 29.32 -2.52 13.97
CA ASP A 605 30.31 -3.52 13.55
C ASP A 605 29.70 -4.89 13.22
N ASP A 606 28.41 -5.11 13.52
CA ASP A 606 27.65 -6.30 13.10
C ASP A 606 27.16 -6.13 11.66
N VAL A 607 28.11 -6.39 10.76
CA VAL A 607 27.94 -6.32 9.31
C VAL A 607 27.94 -7.73 8.75
N THR A 608 27.22 -7.94 7.67
CA THR A 608 27.41 -9.12 6.80
C THR A 608 27.33 -8.70 5.35
N SER A 609 27.92 -9.49 4.47
CA SER A 609 27.82 -9.28 3.03
C SER A 609 27.35 -10.53 2.32
N LYS A 610 26.35 -10.38 1.46
CA LYS A 610 25.88 -11.45 0.56
C LYS A 610 26.71 -11.46 -0.72
N SER A 611 26.91 -12.66 -1.26
CA SER A 611 27.78 -12.95 -2.39
C SER A 611 27.56 -12.00 -3.57
N GLY A 612 28.62 -11.32 -3.99
CA GLY A 612 28.69 -10.59 -5.26
C GLY A 612 29.16 -9.14 -5.15
N ALA A 613 29.13 -8.48 -3.97
CA ALA A 613 29.79 -7.18 -3.84
C ALA A 613 31.31 -7.37 -4.07
N ASN A 614 31.92 -6.60 -4.98
CA ASN A 614 33.37 -6.65 -5.18
C ASN A 614 34.05 -6.03 -3.96
N ASN A 615 33.90 -4.72 -3.77
CA ASN A 615 34.29 -4.01 -2.55
C ASN A 615 33.08 -3.40 -1.85
N TRP A 616 33.20 -3.19 -0.55
CA TRP A 616 32.26 -2.35 0.18
C TRP A 616 32.95 -1.58 1.30
N ASP A 617 32.41 -0.40 1.61
CA ASP A 617 32.89 0.44 2.71
C ASP A 617 31.79 1.32 3.32
N TYR A 618 31.97 1.60 4.61
CA TYR A 618 31.20 2.60 5.33
C TYR A 618 32.03 3.30 6.39
N SER A 619 31.60 4.50 6.77
CA SER A 619 32.15 5.26 7.89
C SER A 619 31.12 5.47 8.98
N VAL A 620 31.62 5.52 10.21
CA VAL A 620 30.86 5.93 11.39
C VAL A 620 31.50 7.20 11.93
N SER A 621 30.68 8.21 12.20
CA SER A 621 31.14 9.45 12.81
C SER A 621 30.11 10.02 13.77
N TRP A 622 30.60 10.88 14.66
CA TRP A 622 29.86 11.42 15.77
C TRP A 622 30.05 12.93 15.88
N THR A 623 29.12 13.60 16.53
CA THR A 623 29.23 14.99 16.95
C THR A 623 29.85 15.07 18.35
N LEU A 624 30.87 15.93 18.49
CA LEU A 624 31.39 16.35 19.79
C LEU A 624 31.10 17.82 20.02
N ALA A 625 30.35 18.13 21.07
CA ALA A 625 30.20 19.50 21.55
C ALA A 625 31.11 19.74 22.76
N VAL A 626 31.99 20.73 22.70
CA VAL A 626 32.85 21.12 23.83
C VAL A 626 32.31 22.41 24.43
N LYS A 627 31.73 22.31 25.62
CA LYS A 627 31.18 23.45 26.37
C LYS A 627 32.23 23.98 27.33
N ILE A 628 32.50 25.28 27.29
CA ILE A 628 33.57 25.92 28.06
C ILE A 628 32.97 26.96 28.99
N LEU A 629 33.21 26.78 30.28
CA LEU A 629 32.68 27.65 31.32
C LEU A 629 33.82 28.26 32.14
N ASP A 630 33.61 29.47 32.63
CA ASP A 630 34.51 30.13 33.57
C ASP A 630 34.31 29.61 35.01
N SER A 631 35.06 30.17 35.95
CA SER A 631 34.99 29.81 37.37
C SER A 631 33.63 30.08 38.03
N ASN A 632 32.76 30.88 37.42
CA ASN A 632 31.42 31.19 37.90
C ASN A 632 30.34 30.33 37.22
N GLY A 633 30.73 29.45 36.29
CA GLY A 633 29.81 28.68 35.45
C GLY A 633 29.27 29.46 34.25
N ASP A 634 29.79 30.65 33.97
CA ASP A 634 29.39 31.48 32.83
C ASP A 634 30.09 31.02 31.54
N PRO A 635 29.44 31.04 30.36
CA PRO A 635 30.05 30.59 29.12
C PRO A 635 31.23 31.46 28.67
N ILE A 636 32.35 30.83 28.28
CA ILE A 636 33.51 31.51 27.70
C ILE A 636 33.34 31.58 26.16
N ILE A 637 33.21 32.79 25.62
CA ILE A 637 32.92 33.05 24.19
C ILE A 637 34.13 33.72 23.53
N ASP A 638 34.48 33.32 22.29
CA ASP A 638 35.50 33.93 21.40
C ASP A 638 36.97 34.00 21.89
N SER A 639 37.21 33.94 23.20
CA SER A 639 38.52 34.05 23.86
C SER A 639 39.22 32.71 24.08
N ALA A 640 38.49 31.60 23.96
CA ALA A 640 39.05 30.26 23.98
C ALA A 640 39.21 29.71 22.55
N ILE A 641 40.22 28.87 22.35
CA ILE A 641 40.44 28.10 21.12
C ILE A 641 40.31 26.63 21.48
N VAL A 642 39.37 25.93 20.85
CA VAL A 642 39.24 24.48 20.98
C VAL A 642 39.89 23.82 19.78
N THR A 643 40.87 22.98 20.05
CA THR A 643 41.50 22.09 19.09
C THR A 643 41.06 20.67 19.41
N ILE A 644 40.60 19.94 18.41
CA ILE A 644 40.51 18.48 18.49
C ILE A 644 41.60 17.92 17.59
N ASP A 645 42.57 17.25 18.20
CA ASP A 645 43.59 16.50 17.50
C ASP A 645 43.14 15.04 17.39
N GLY A 646 42.66 14.68 16.20
CA GLY A 646 42.33 13.30 15.83
C GLY A 646 43.42 12.62 15.00
N PRO A 647 43.31 11.32 14.74
CA PRO A 647 44.30 10.55 14.00
C PRO A 647 44.37 10.88 12.50
N ILE A 648 43.36 11.54 11.93
CA ILE A 648 43.30 11.90 10.49
C ILE A 648 43.47 13.41 10.28
N THR A 649 42.77 14.23 11.06
CA THR A 649 42.73 15.69 10.92
C THR A 649 42.65 16.37 12.28
N SER A 650 43.29 17.53 12.40
CA SER A 650 43.10 18.45 13.52
C SER A 650 42.07 19.51 13.15
N HIS A 651 41.07 19.69 14.01
CA HIS A 651 40.03 20.68 13.84
C HIS A 651 40.22 21.79 14.86
N VAL A 652 40.08 23.05 14.46
CA VAL A 652 40.22 24.21 15.35
C VAL A 652 38.98 25.09 15.22
N ILE A 653 38.23 25.23 16.31
CA ILE A 653 36.98 25.99 16.36
C ILE A 653 37.00 26.93 17.57
N LYS A 654 36.46 28.13 17.39
CA LYS A 654 36.19 29.06 18.49
C LYS A 654 34.77 28.83 19.03
N PRO A 655 34.55 28.88 20.35
CA PRO A 655 33.22 28.76 20.93
C PRO A 655 32.31 29.89 20.48
N THR A 656 31.07 29.55 20.17
CA THR A 656 30.01 30.50 19.77
C THR A 656 29.40 31.22 20.99
N THR A 657 28.34 32.02 20.79
CA THR A 657 27.66 32.84 21.82
C THR A 657 27.18 32.09 23.08
N ASN A 658 27.18 30.76 23.10
CA ASN A 658 26.83 29.94 24.26
C ASN A 658 28.04 29.24 24.91
N GLY A 659 29.27 29.62 24.54
CA GLY A 659 30.51 28.99 25.02
C GLY A 659 30.70 27.55 24.54
N VAL A 660 30.04 27.17 23.43
CA VAL A 660 30.11 25.83 22.85
C VAL A 660 30.88 25.86 21.53
N ALA A 661 31.88 24.98 21.41
CA ALA A 661 32.52 24.62 20.15
C ALA A 661 32.00 23.26 19.70
N THR A 662 31.27 23.21 18.58
CA THR A 662 30.70 21.98 18.04
C THR A 662 31.53 21.47 16.88
N PHE A 663 31.91 20.20 16.95
CA PHE A 663 32.64 19.49 15.93
C PHE A 663 31.72 18.39 15.40
N THR A 664 31.28 18.53 14.15
CA THR A 664 30.52 17.50 13.44
C THR A 664 31.48 16.58 12.69
N ASP A 665 31.00 15.38 12.35
CA ASP A 665 31.73 14.42 11.51
C ASP A 665 33.06 13.92 12.10
N VAL A 666 33.13 13.82 13.43
CA VAL A 666 34.28 13.25 14.12
C VAL A 666 34.29 11.74 13.92
N MET A 667 35.16 11.26 13.04
CA MET A 667 35.14 9.88 12.53
C MET A 667 35.63 8.85 13.56
N ASP A 668 34.81 7.88 13.92
CA ASP A 668 35.18 6.82 14.86
C ASP A 668 35.94 5.69 14.17
N PHE A 669 35.41 5.19 13.06
CA PHE A 669 36.12 4.21 12.24
C PHE A 669 35.65 4.21 10.78
N ILE A 670 36.48 3.61 9.94
CA ILE A 670 36.11 3.15 8.60
C ILE A 670 36.23 1.63 8.57
N GLN A 671 35.19 0.99 8.04
CA GLN A 671 35.16 -0.46 7.84
C GLN A 671 35.06 -0.76 6.35
N THR A 672 35.89 -1.69 5.88
CA THR A 672 35.93 -2.11 4.48
C THR A 672 35.92 -3.63 4.36
N GLY A 673 35.52 -4.13 3.19
CA GLY A 673 35.57 -5.56 2.89
C GLY A 673 35.53 -5.88 1.41
N TYR A 674 35.80 -7.15 1.09
CA TYR A 674 35.78 -7.70 -0.26
C TYR A 674 34.95 -8.98 -0.28
N GLY A 675 33.87 -9.02 -1.07
CA GLY A 675 32.89 -10.11 -1.01
C GLY A 675 32.43 -10.36 0.43
N SER A 676 32.47 -11.63 0.87
CA SER A 676 32.17 -12.06 2.24
C SER A 676 33.30 -11.79 3.26
N THR A 677 34.44 -11.25 2.81
CA THR A 677 35.61 -11.02 3.68
C THR A 677 35.51 -9.63 4.30
N GLN A 678 35.56 -9.58 5.62
CA GLN A 678 35.62 -8.35 6.40
C GLN A 678 37.07 -8.08 6.81
N TYR A 679 37.55 -6.86 6.59
CA TYR A 679 38.80 -6.41 7.17
C TYR A 679 38.54 -5.85 8.57
N PRO A 680 39.53 -5.86 9.49
CA PRO A 680 39.37 -5.19 10.76
C PRO A 680 39.05 -3.70 10.58
N PRO A 681 38.19 -3.11 11.43
CA PRO A 681 37.89 -1.68 11.36
C PRO A 681 39.16 -0.88 11.61
N THR A 682 39.30 0.22 10.86
CA THR A 682 40.36 1.20 11.11
C THR A 682 39.86 2.13 12.20
N ASN A 683 40.07 1.74 13.46
CA ASN A 683 39.65 2.50 14.64
C ASN A 683 40.46 3.79 14.77
N TYR A 684 39.77 4.90 15.05
CA TYR A 684 40.32 6.25 15.23
C TYR A 684 40.11 6.79 16.66
N ASN A 685 39.75 5.89 17.57
CA ASN A 685 39.03 6.11 18.83
C ASN A 685 39.72 6.95 19.93
N ASP A 686 40.87 7.57 19.66
CA ASP A 686 41.56 8.44 20.61
C ASP A 686 41.67 9.86 20.05
N TYR A 687 40.90 10.76 20.64
CA TYR A 687 40.92 12.19 20.33
C TYR A 687 41.48 12.97 21.49
N ASN A 688 42.44 13.86 21.23
CA ASN A 688 42.88 14.83 22.23
C ASN A 688 42.13 16.14 22.03
N VAL A 689 41.26 16.49 22.97
CA VAL A 689 40.60 17.80 23.02
C VAL A 689 41.47 18.75 23.80
N ARG A 690 42.00 19.75 23.12
CA ARG A 690 42.80 20.83 23.68
C ARG A 690 42.01 22.13 23.69
N VAL A 691 41.92 22.79 24.84
CA VAL A 691 41.35 24.13 24.98
C VAL A 691 42.42 25.11 25.44
N ASP A 692 42.69 26.15 24.66
CA ASP A 692 43.58 27.26 25.03
C ASP A 692 42.75 28.50 25.38
N TYR A 693 42.85 28.94 26.62
CA TYR A 693 42.19 30.15 27.13
C TYR A 693 43.20 31.03 27.85
N TYR A 694 43.54 32.18 27.25
CA TYR A 694 44.55 33.14 27.73
C TYR A 694 45.90 32.49 28.14
N GLY A 695 46.35 31.46 27.39
CA GLY A 695 47.60 30.75 27.65
C GLY A 695 47.51 29.66 28.72
N THR A 696 46.33 29.45 29.31
CA THR A 696 46.02 28.24 30.07
C THR A 696 45.55 27.18 29.09
N ILE A 697 46.27 26.06 29.04
CA ILE A 697 45.96 24.94 28.15
C ILE A 697 45.35 23.82 28.99
N PHE A 698 44.17 23.37 28.57
CA PHE A 698 43.55 22.15 29.06
C PHE A 698 43.61 21.08 27.96
N ASN A 699 43.96 19.85 28.29
CA ASN A 699 43.98 18.72 27.37
C ASN A 699 43.21 17.56 27.97
N GLN A 700 42.36 16.91 27.19
CA GLN A 700 41.62 15.73 27.58
C GLN A 700 41.63 14.72 26.45
N ASP A 701 42.14 13.52 26.73
CA ASP A 701 41.93 12.39 25.84
C ASP A 701 40.49 11.89 26.03
N ILE A 702 39.79 11.71 24.92
CA ILE A 702 38.43 11.18 24.90
C ILE A 702 38.31 10.08 23.84
N THR A 703 37.47 9.11 24.15
CA THR A 703 36.99 8.14 23.18
C THR A 703 35.59 8.54 22.74
N ILE A 704 35.40 8.67 21.43
CA ILE A 704 34.14 9.08 20.82
C ILE A 704 33.53 7.86 20.12
N ASN A 705 32.73 7.11 20.87
CA ASN A 705 31.98 5.95 20.40
C ASN A 705 30.46 6.22 20.30
N ASN A 706 30.07 7.46 20.59
CA ASN A 706 28.74 8.03 20.43
C ASN A 706 28.88 9.56 20.41
N SER A 707 27.82 10.26 19.99
CA SER A 707 27.72 11.71 20.13
C SER A 707 27.87 12.13 21.60
N LYS A 708 28.72 13.13 21.89
CA LYS A 708 29.07 13.52 23.27
C LYS A 708 29.10 15.03 23.46
N ILE A 709 28.78 15.46 24.69
CA ILE A 709 29.06 16.82 25.17
C ILE A 709 30.16 16.74 26.23
N LEU A 710 31.28 17.43 26.00
CA LEU A 710 32.38 17.57 26.94
C LEU A 710 32.33 18.97 27.58
N THR A 711 32.04 19.05 28.87
CA THR A 711 32.06 20.31 29.61
C THR A 711 33.44 20.51 30.26
N MET A 712 34.03 21.70 30.08
CA MET A 712 35.29 22.09 30.69
C MET A 712 35.10 23.36 31.51
N ASN A 713 35.32 23.25 32.82
CA ASN A 713 35.25 24.37 33.76
C ASN A 713 36.66 24.90 34.06
N PHE A 714 36.88 26.20 33.86
CA PHE A 714 38.10 26.89 34.27
C PHE A 714 37.94 27.46 35.68
N ASP A 715 37.85 26.57 36.69
CA ASP A 715 37.68 26.94 38.11
C ASP A 715 38.99 26.89 38.94
N GLY A 716 40.11 26.50 38.32
CA GLY A 716 41.40 26.29 39.01
C GLY A 716 41.60 24.86 39.54
N SER A 717 40.69 23.94 39.24
CA SER A 717 40.76 22.49 39.49
C SER A 717 40.35 21.70 38.23
N ASN A 718 40.75 20.43 38.16
CA ASN A 718 40.65 19.55 36.97
C ASN A 718 39.25 19.54 36.32
N ALA A 719 39.18 19.43 34.99
CA ALA A 719 37.91 19.29 34.28
C ALA A 719 37.11 18.07 34.74
N GLN A 720 35.80 18.22 34.75
CA GLN A 720 34.86 17.13 34.98
C GLN A 720 34.33 16.64 33.64
N LEU A 721 34.67 15.41 33.28
CA LEU A 721 33.96 14.65 32.27
C LEU A 721 32.61 14.26 32.87
N GLU A 722 31.57 15.04 32.57
CA GLU A 722 30.23 14.49 32.59
C GLU A 722 30.09 13.70 31.29
N ASP A 723 29.78 12.40 31.38
CA ASP A 723 29.19 11.73 30.22
C ASP A 723 27.93 12.53 29.93
N GLY A 724 28.02 13.41 28.95
CA GLY A 724 26.88 14.07 28.34
C GLY A 724 26.06 12.96 27.71
N LYS A 725 25.29 12.26 28.53
CA LYS A 725 23.99 11.78 28.10
C LYS A 725 23.35 13.05 27.57
N LEU A 726 23.32 13.19 26.25
CA LEU A 726 22.12 13.77 25.67
C LEU A 726 21.03 12.92 26.31
N ASP A 727 20.41 13.42 27.39
CA ASP A 727 19.00 13.16 27.59
C ASP A 727 18.36 13.79 26.34
N LEU A 728 18.46 13.05 25.22
CA LEU A 728 17.25 12.69 24.53
C LEU A 728 16.44 12.08 25.66
N ASP A 729 15.60 12.91 26.25
CA ASP A 729 14.50 12.47 27.07
C ASP A 729 13.84 11.38 26.22
N THR A 730 14.19 10.12 26.53
CA THR A 730 13.65 8.88 25.97
C THR A 730 12.23 8.99 25.45
N GLY A 731 11.43 9.71 26.23
CA GLY A 731 10.16 9.15 26.61
C GLY A 731 10.35 7.71 27.15
N PRO A 732 9.29 7.10 27.62
CA PRO A 732 8.24 6.77 26.69
C PRO A 732 8.65 6.02 25.40
N ILE A 733 9.46 4.95 25.35
CA ILE A 733 9.67 4.26 24.04
C ILE A 733 8.46 3.36 23.81
N CYS A 734 7.55 3.80 22.94
CA CYS A 734 6.34 3.06 22.60
C CYS A 734 6.48 2.35 21.24
N GLY A 735 5.88 1.17 21.09
CA GLY A 735 5.84 0.33 19.89
C GLY A 735 6.96 -0.73 19.76
N ASP A 736 7.83 -0.90 20.76
CA ASP A 736 8.92 -1.90 20.75
C ASP A 736 8.57 -3.28 21.38
N TRP A 737 7.36 -3.40 21.93
CA TRP A 737 6.77 -4.55 22.62
C TRP A 737 7.51 -4.99 23.89
N VAL A 738 8.30 -4.11 24.51
CA VAL A 738 9.05 -4.37 25.74
C VAL A 738 8.70 -3.33 26.78
N CYS A 739 7.75 -3.66 27.66
CA CYS A 739 7.42 -2.81 28.80
C CYS A 739 8.61 -2.66 29.77
N THR A 740 9.31 -1.53 29.72
CA THR A 740 10.43 -1.19 30.60
C THR A 740 9.94 -0.58 31.92
N SER A 741 10.86 -0.24 32.85
CA SER A 741 10.49 0.40 34.13
C SER A 741 9.96 1.83 33.98
N ASP A 742 10.25 2.45 32.85
CA ASP A 742 9.86 3.81 32.50
C ASP A 742 8.63 3.79 31.54
N GLU A 743 8.41 2.60 30.96
CA GLU A 743 7.18 2.00 30.42
C GLU A 743 6.04 1.87 31.44
N ASN A 744 4.87 2.46 31.21
CA ASN A 744 3.64 1.94 31.79
C ASN A 744 2.53 2.00 30.75
N CYS A 745 1.42 1.34 31.04
CA CYS A 745 0.30 1.25 30.12
C CYS A 745 -0.33 2.62 29.76
N GLY A 746 -0.09 3.66 30.56
CA GLY A 746 -0.55 5.04 30.31
C GLY A 746 0.47 5.89 29.58
N THR A 747 1.72 5.42 29.47
CA THR A 747 2.78 6.08 28.72
C THR A 747 3.10 5.38 27.40
N CYS A 748 3.02 4.04 27.34
CA CYS A 748 3.17 3.21 26.13
C CYS A 748 2.23 1.99 26.13
N PRO A 749 0.93 2.20 25.84
CA PRO A 749 -0.06 1.11 25.79
C PRO A 749 0.24 0.04 24.73
N GLU A 750 0.99 0.38 23.67
CA GLU A 750 1.41 -0.57 22.64
C GLU A 750 2.41 -1.62 23.18
N ASP A 751 3.20 -1.28 24.20
CA ASP A 751 4.30 -2.13 24.71
C ASP A 751 4.02 -2.76 26.06
N CYS A 752 3.33 -2.02 26.93
CA CYS A 752 2.91 -2.45 28.25
C CYS A 752 1.52 -3.09 28.28
N GLY A 753 0.89 -3.19 27.09
CA GLY A 753 -0.54 -3.45 26.96
C GLY A 753 -1.34 -2.19 27.28
N GLU A 754 -2.56 -2.10 26.74
CA GLU A 754 -3.51 -1.08 27.16
C GLU A 754 -3.56 -1.06 28.69
N CYS A 755 -3.62 0.14 29.28
CA CYS A 755 -3.96 0.18 30.70
C CYS A 755 -5.25 -0.60 30.81
N GLN A 756 -5.24 -1.61 31.66
CA GLN A 756 -6.49 -2.25 32.01
C GLN A 756 -7.26 -1.15 32.74
N ILE A 757 -7.99 -0.33 31.97
CA ILE A 757 -8.84 0.71 32.50
C ILE A 757 -9.85 -0.08 33.29
N CYS A 758 -9.68 -0.05 34.60
CA CYS A 758 -10.53 -0.74 35.53
C CYS A 758 -11.87 -0.02 35.46
N PRO A 759 -12.91 -0.59 34.83
CA PRO A 759 -14.21 0.07 34.72
C PRO A 759 -15.00 -0.14 36.02
N ASP A 760 -14.35 0.18 37.15
CA ASP A 760 -14.91 0.18 38.49
C ASP A 760 -15.40 1.60 38.78
N ALA A 761 -16.65 1.82 38.37
CA ALA A 761 -17.31 3.11 38.51
C ALA A 761 -17.65 3.43 39.98
N ASN A 762 -17.39 2.55 40.96
CA ASN A 762 -17.68 2.83 42.36
C ASN A 762 -16.44 2.76 43.29
N SER A 763 -15.28 2.39 42.73
CA SER A 763 -13.99 2.27 43.41
C SER A 763 -13.96 1.22 44.53
N ASP A 764 -14.74 0.14 44.45
CA ASP A 764 -14.71 -0.99 45.39
C ASP A 764 -13.79 -2.15 44.98
N SER A 765 -13.06 -1.97 43.87
CA SER A 765 -12.15 -2.93 43.22
C SER A 765 -12.86 -4.18 42.69
N ILE A 766 -14.20 -4.17 42.58
CA ILE A 766 -15.00 -5.30 42.10
C ILE A 766 -15.98 -4.81 41.03
N ILE A 767 -15.70 -5.14 39.77
CA ILE A 767 -16.59 -4.77 38.67
C ILE A 767 -17.85 -5.64 38.74
N ASN A 768 -18.98 -5.04 39.08
CA ASN A 768 -20.23 -5.75 39.29
C ASN A 768 -21.43 -4.99 38.72
N ILE A 769 -22.64 -5.46 39.01
CA ILE A 769 -23.87 -4.88 38.47
C ILE A 769 -24.10 -3.44 38.96
N MET A 770 -23.46 -3.04 40.06
CA MET A 770 -23.54 -1.70 40.62
C MET A 770 -22.78 -0.69 39.76
N ASP A 771 -21.58 -1.04 39.28
CA ASP A 771 -20.81 -0.20 38.35
C ASP A 771 -21.59 0.03 37.06
N LEU A 772 -22.18 -1.05 36.53
CA LEU A 772 -23.01 -0.97 35.32
C LEU A 772 -24.21 -0.03 35.53
N ALA A 773 -24.87 -0.14 36.69
CA ALA A 773 -26.00 0.72 37.01
C ALA A 773 -25.61 2.20 37.14
N MET A 774 -24.41 2.49 37.64
CA MET A 774 -23.87 3.84 37.76
C MET A 774 -23.56 4.46 36.40
N VAL A 775 -22.84 3.73 35.53
CA VAL A 775 -22.53 4.19 34.17
C VAL A 775 -23.80 4.39 33.35
N ILE A 776 -24.76 3.45 33.40
CA ILE A 776 -26.07 3.60 32.73
C ILE A 776 -26.84 4.83 33.26
N PHE A 777 -26.78 5.09 34.57
CA PHE A 777 -27.46 6.24 35.18
C PHE A 777 -26.87 7.58 34.71
N ALA A 778 -25.57 7.63 34.43
CA ALA A 778 -24.88 8.85 34.03
C ALA A 778 -24.71 9.02 32.51
N GLN A 779 -25.29 8.13 31.68
CA GLN A 779 -25.24 8.27 30.23
C GLN A 779 -25.71 9.64 29.71
N GLY A 780 -24.97 10.17 28.74
CA GLY A 780 -25.22 11.45 28.09
C GLY A 780 -24.69 12.66 28.86
N ARG A 781 -23.94 12.44 29.95
CA ARG A 781 -23.19 13.49 30.66
C ARG A 781 -21.80 13.61 30.04
N ASP A 782 -21.28 14.82 29.99
CA ASP A 782 -19.93 15.12 29.50
C ASP A 782 -19.24 16.17 30.40
N GLN A 783 -17.99 16.49 30.07
CA GLN A 783 -17.17 17.46 30.80
C GLN A 783 -17.81 18.86 30.95
N THR A 784 -18.82 19.20 30.14
CA THR A 784 -19.53 20.48 30.22
C THR A 784 -20.64 20.48 31.27
N ASP A 785 -20.96 19.33 31.86
CA ASP A 785 -21.92 19.22 32.94
C ASP A 785 -21.43 19.96 34.21
N PRO A 786 -22.21 20.86 34.82
CA PRO A 786 -21.82 21.56 36.05
C PRO A 786 -21.48 20.64 37.23
N TYR A 787 -21.94 19.38 37.17
CA TYR A 787 -21.70 18.35 38.16
C TYR A 787 -20.76 17.25 37.65
N TRP A 788 -19.94 17.53 36.62
CA TRP A 788 -19.01 16.54 36.05
C TRP A 788 -18.13 15.87 37.10
N HIS A 789 -17.65 16.61 38.11
CA HIS A 789 -16.89 16.06 39.24
C HIS A 789 -17.63 15.01 40.10
N THR A 790 -18.93 14.81 39.87
CA THR A 790 -19.76 13.74 40.49
C THR A 790 -19.96 12.55 39.55
N TYR A 791 -19.59 12.67 38.28
CA TYR A 791 -19.80 11.66 37.24
C TYR A 791 -18.50 11.23 36.56
N ASP A 792 -17.41 11.98 36.67
CA ASP A 792 -16.10 11.74 36.05
C ASP A 792 -15.57 10.31 36.23
N HIS A 793 -15.80 9.70 37.38
CA HIS A 793 -15.43 8.31 37.67
C HIS A 793 -16.32 7.25 37.00
N MET A 794 -17.37 7.65 36.28
CA MET A 794 -18.24 6.79 35.48
C MET A 794 -17.92 6.87 33.98
N ASP A 795 -17.03 7.79 33.57
CA ASP A 795 -16.38 7.83 32.25
C ASP A 795 -15.19 6.87 32.29
N VAL A 796 -15.52 5.58 32.22
CA VAL A 796 -14.54 4.49 32.37
C VAL A 796 -13.72 4.26 31.12
N THR A 797 -13.95 5.02 30.05
CA THR A 797 -13.12 5.07 28.85
C THR A 797 -12.24 6.32 28.80
N GLU A 798 -12.43 7.27 29.73
CA GLU A 798 -11.72 8.54 29.85
C GLU A 798 -11.79 9.42 28.58
N ASP A 799 -12.87 9.30 27.79
CA ASP A 799 -13.07 10.05 26.55
C ASP A 799 -13.72 11.44 26.77
N GLY A 800 -14.13 11.73 28.00
CA GLY A 800 -14.79 12.94 28.42
C GLY A 800 -16.31 12.94 28.28
N MET A 801 -16.93 11.80 27.96
CA MET A 801 -18.36 11.63 27.79
C MET A 801 -18.83 10.24 28.18
N ILE A 802 -19.76 10.16 29.13
CA ILE A 802 -20.34 8.88 29.55
C ILE A 802 -21.35 8.42 28.49
N ASN A 803 -21.01 7.38 27.74
CA ASN A 803 -21.78 6.92 26.58
C ASN A 803 -21.97 5.38 26.56
N LEU A 804 -22.17 4.77 25.38
CA LEU A 804 -22.38 3.33 25.25
C LEU A 804 -21.07 2.53 25.29
N ASP A 805 -19.94 3.16 25.01
CA ASP A 805 -18.62 2.55 25.07
C ASP A 805 -18.22 2.30 26.52
N ASP A 806 -18.52 3.22 27.43
CA ASP A 806 -18.38 3.02 28.89
C ASP A 806 -19.23 1.86 29.40
N VAL A 807 -20.50 1.78 28.97
CA VAL A 807 -21.40 0.67 29.34
C VAL A 807 -20.84 -0.65 28.84
N SER A 808 -20.30 -0.66 27.62
CA SER A 808 -19.70 -1.86 27.02
C SER A 808 -18.42 -2.27 27.75
N ALA A 809 -17.60 -1.30 28.17
CA ALA A 809 -16.38 -1.53 28.95
C ALA A 809 -16.67 -2.19 30.31
N VAL A 810 -17.67 -1.70 31.05
CA VAL A 810 -18.11 -2.33 32.31
C VAL A 810 -18.68 -3.72 32.05
N LEU A 811 -19.60 -3.85 31.09
CA LEU A 811 -20.32 -5.10 30.82
C LEU A 811 -19.37 -6.24 30.43
N ALA A 812 -18.32 -5.93 29.67
CA ALA A 812 -17.29 -6.89 29.25
C ALA A 812 -16.47 -7.46 30.42
N ARG A 813 -16.48 -6.80 31.58
CA ARG A 813 -15.61 -7.12 32.72
C ARG A 813 -16.37 -7.43 34.03
N ILE A 814 -17.70 -7.55 34.00
CA ILE A 814 -18.49 -7.96 35.17
C ILE A 814 -17.97 -9.28 35.76
N GLY A 815 -17.69 -9.24 37.07
CA GLY A 815 -17.16 -10.36 37.85
C GLY A 815 -15.63 -10.40 37.94
N GLN A 816 -14.92 -9.44 37.34
CA GLN A 816 -13.47 -9.28 37.49
C GLN A 816 -13.14 -8.32 38.64
N THR A 817 -11.95 -8.48 39.22
CA THR A 817 -11.38 -7.54 40.18
C THR A 817 -10.35 -6.67 39.49
N CYS A 818 -10.29 -5.42 39.91
CA CYS A 818 -9.13 -4.57 39.75
C CYS A 818 -8.24 -4.70 41.00
#